data_AF-A0A838H2M1-F1
#
_entry.id   AF-A0A838H2M1-F1
#
_cell.length_a   1.000
_cell.length_b   1.000
_cell.length_c   1.000
_cell.angle_alpha   90.00
_cell.angle_beta   90.00
_cell.angle_gamma   90.00
#
_symmetry.space_group_name_H-M   'P 1'
#
loop_
_entity.id
_entity.type
_entity.pdbx_description
1 polymer ?
#
loop_
_entity_poly.entity_id
_entity_poly.type
_entity_poly.pdbx_seq_one_letter_code
_entity_poly.pdbx_strand_id
1 'polypeptide(L)'
;LGLGRLRVPDFAGTGDAQAELRARCESGLVERYGAPGARHRDLLERELDMIARLGLASYFLTVAEIVDRIRSKGIMAACRGSAAGSIVTYALRISDVDPVAHDLVFERFMNPYRDELPDIDIDVESARREDIYRDLLDRYGDDRVACMCMVETFKARMAIREVGKAIGLPANEVDYVAKSFPHVRAGDVRAAMAHLPEMRGLNLDGGQLGLLFDTVERLDGFPRHVALHPSGVLLADATLGDTVPLERSANGFAMAQFDKDDVEALGLCKLDVLAVRMLSSMAHCGEEVRRTRGVELDFGRVGWDDPDTYELIRSTRTLGMFQIESPGQRELVGKFQPEHLGDLVVDISLFRPGPVKGDMVGPFLQRRLGQSKVVYPHPLLERALGETFGVIVYHEQVMRCVAAVTGCDLATADLVRRRLGDPDEAEALHAWIVAGARDRGVGEQVAESLWHALTQFASFGFCKAHAAAFAVPTYRSAWLKAHYLPEFVAGLLTHDPGMYPRRLLLDDARQFGVAVLALDVNRSARDYRVERLPADEGWALLGVVGGVATRPPGDAALARSPLRPGGDPPSLPPGWRWDSEKRTPMPPSGFDKGVDPQDPGWRFGIRLALQDVAGIDDRMIDSLLAGRPFTSVADLRRRAVLSAPVAEALAHAGALDEIGGVGPAVGGT
;
A
#
# COMPACT_ATOMS: atom_id res chain seq x y z
N LEU A 1 -28.06 -7.82 26.60
CA LEU A 1 -27.02 -7.20 25.76
C LEU A 1 -26.16 -8.26 25.06
N GLY A 2 -25.75 -9.34 25.73
CA GLY A 2 -24.96 -10.39 25.08
C GLY A 2 -23.51 -9.98 24.81
N LEU A 3 -22.98 -9.08 25.63
CA LEU A 3 -21.59 -8.63 25.59
C LEU A 3 -20.65 -9.83 25.80
N GLY A 4 -19.53 -9.83 25.08
CA GLY A 4 -18.52 -10.90 25.13
C GLY A 4 -18.97 -12.24 24.52
N ARG A 5 -20.15 -12.32 23.89
CA ARG A 5 -20.57 -13.50 23.12
C ARG A 5 -20.29 -13.27 21.64
N LEU A 6 -19.52 -14.16 21.05
CA LEU A 6 -19.26 -14.19 19.61
C LEU A 6 -20.57 -14.34 18.81
N ARG A 7 -20.74 -13.45 17.82
CA ARG A 7 -21.81 -13.43 16.84
C ARG A 7 -21.20 -13.54 15.45
N VAL A 8 -21.37 -14.70 14.83
CA VAL A 8 -20.87 -14.99 13.48
C VAL A 8 -21.99 -14.85 12.45
N PRO A 9 -21.68 -14.52 11.19
CA PRO A 9 -22.66 -14.51 10.12
C PRO A 9 -23.28 -15.89 9.89
N ASP A 10 -24.54 -15.91 9.43
CA ASP A 10 -25.21 -17.15 9.04
C ASP A 10 -24.48 -17.83 7.88
N PHE A 11 -24.33 -19.15 7.96
CA PHE A 11 -23.81 -19.93 6.85
C PHE A 11 -24.91 -20.09 5.78
N ALA A 12 -24.64 -19.61 4.56
CA ALA A 12 -25.59 -19.66 3.45
C ALA A 12 -25.73 -21.06 2.79
N GLY A 13 -24.94 -22.06 3.20
CA GLY A 13 -24.97 -23.41 2.63
C GLY A 13 -25.95 -24.37 3.30
N THR A 14 -26.15 -25.56 2.70
CA THR A 14 -27.15 -26.56 3.12
C THR A 14 -26.61 -27.63 4.07
N GLY A 15 -25.48 -27.38 4.74
CA GLY A 15 -24.78 -28.37 5.57
C GLY A 15 -23.98 -27.77 6.73
N ASP A 16 -23.02 -28.54 7.24
CA ASP A 16 -22.11 -28.08 8.30
C ASP A 16 -21.03 -27.15 7.75
N ALA A 17 -20.92 -25.96 8.33
CA ALA A 17 -19.97 -24.93 7.89
C ALA A 17 -18.52 -25.40 8.03
N GLN A 18 -18.19 -26.19 9.07
CA GLN A 18 -16.83 -26.68 9.27
C GLN A 18 -16.44 -27.72 8.20
N ALA A 19 -17.35 -28.63 7.85
CA ALA A 19 -17.15 -29.59 6.77
C ALA A 19 -16.96 -28.90 5.41
N GLU A 20 -17.78 -27.88 5.09
CA GLU A 20 -17.63 -27.09 3.86
C GLU A 20 -16.28 -26.36 3.81
N LEU A 21 -15.89 -25.71 4.92
CA LEU A 21 -14.60 -25.02 5.03
C LEU A 21 -13.45 -25.97 4.73
N ARG A 22 -13.44 -27.16 5.35
CA ARG A 22 -12.43 -28.18 5.10
C ARG A 22 -12.36 -28.57 3.63
N ALA A 23 -13.50 -28.88 3.01
CA ALA A 23 -13.56 -29.30 1.61
C ALA A 23 -12.99 -28.22 0.66
N ARG A 24 -13.35 -26.95 0.88
CA ARG A 24 -12.81 -25.83 0.09
C ARG A 24 -11.32 -25.64 0.31
N CYS A 25 -10.84 -25.74 1.54
CA CYS A 25 -9.41 -25.61 1.83
C CYS A 25 -8.60 -26.76 1.21
N GLU A 26 -9.08 -28.00 1.25
CA GLU A 26 -8.40 -29.14 0.64
C GLU A 26 -8.31 -28.98 -0.89
N SER A 27 -9.39 -28.56 -1.55
CA SER A 27 -9.40 -28.26 -2.99
C SER A 27 -8.44 -27.10 -3.32
N GLY A 28 -8.56 -25.99 -2.59
CA GLY A 28 -7.72 -24.81 -2.80
C GLY A 28 -6.24 -25.08 -2.56
N LEU A 29 -5.89 -25.96 -1.61
CA LEU A 29 -4.51 -26.35 -1.35
C LEU A 29 -3.92 -27.14 -2.54
N VAL A 30 -4.71 -28.02 -3.17
CA VAL A 30 -4.31 -28.73 -4.40
C VAL A 30 -4.15 -27.74 -5.55
N GLU A 31 -5.03 -26.76 -5.71
CA GLU A 31 -4.90 -25.73 -6.75
C GLU A 31 -3.65 -24.86 -6.56
N ARG A 32 -3.32 -24.48 -5.32
CA ARG A 32 -2.18 -23.61 -5.01
C ARG A 32 -0.83 -24.32 -5.16
N TYR A 33 -0.73 -25.56 -4.70
CA TYR A 33 0.55 -26.29 -4.64
C TYR A 33 0.70 -27.41 -5.68
N GLY A 34 -0.38 -27.80 -6.36
CA GLY A 34 -0.45 -28.99 -7.21
C GLY A 34 -0.39 -30.29 -6.40
N ALA A 35 0.72 -30.53 -5.71
CA ALA A 35 0.94 -31.68 -4.84
C ALA A 35 1.36 -31.23 -3.43
N PRO A 36 0.40 -30.91 -2.53
CA PRO A 36 0.73 -30.46 -1.20
C PRO A 36 1.50 -31.54 -0.42
N GLY A 37 2.67 -31.19 0.12
CA GLY A 37 3.45 -32.03 1.04
C GLY A 37 2.87 -32.11 2.47
N ALA A 38 3.49 -32.94 3.32
CA ALA A 38 3.05 -33.18 4.71
C ALA A 38 2.95 -31.88 5.53
N ARG A 39 3.97 -31.01 5.44
CA ARG A 39 3.99 -29.72 6.14
C ARG A 39 2.75 -28.85 5.86
N HIS A 40 2.25 -28.85 4.62
CA HIS A 40 1.05 -28.08 4.26
C HIS A 40 -0.20 -28.69 4.90
N ARG A 41 -0.33 -30.02 4.86
CA ARG A 41 -1.47 -30.74 5.46
C ARG A 41 -1.49 -30.61 6.98
N ASP A 42 -0.35 -30.76 7.63
CA ASP A 42 -0.23 -30.63 9.09
C ASP A 42 -0.59 -29.21 9.56
N LEU A 43 -0.15 -28.19 8.82
CA LEU A 43 -0.51 -26.81 9.11
C LEU A 43 -2.01 -26.57 8.88
N LEU A 44 -2.57 -27.07 7.77
CA LEU A 44 -3.99 -26.92 7.47
C LEU A 44 -4.86 -27.55 8.56
N GLU A 45 -4.53 -28.77 9.00
CA GLU A 45 -5.29 -29.46 10.05
C GLU A 45 -5.29 -28.65 11.35
N ARG A 46 -4.11 -28.17 11.75
CA ARG A 46 -3.94 -27.36 12.97
C ARG A 46 -4.76 -26.07 12.92
N GLU A 47 -4.81 -25.40 11.78
CA GLU A 47 -5.60 -24.17 11.61
C GLU A 47 -7.11 -24.47 11.62
N LEU A 48 -7.56 -25.50 10.88
CA LEU A 48 -8.95 -25.92 10.84
C LEU A 48 -9.48 -26.31 12.23
N ASP A 49 -8.67 -27.02 13.02
CA ASP A 49 -9.01 -27.38 14.40
C ASP A 49 -9.20 -26.15 15.29
N MET A 50 -8.34 -25.13 15.15
CA MET A 50 -8.48 -23.88 15.90
C MET A 50 -9.75 -23.12 15.50
N ILE A 51 -10.02 -23.04 14.19
CA ILE A 51 -11.22 -22.39 13.65
C ILE A 51 -12.48 -23.10 14.14
N ALA A 52 -12.47 -24.44 14.21
CA ALA A 52 -13.58 -25.24 14.75
C ALA A 52 -13.82 -24.92 16.23
N ARG A 53 -12.74 -24.88 17.04
CA ARG A 53 -12.83 -24.59 18.48
C ARG A 53 -13.40 -23.22 18.77
N LEU A 54 -13.09 -22.22 17.94
CA LEU A 54 -13.60 -20.86 18.09
C LEU A 54 -14.96 -20.64 17.39
N GLY A 55 -15.48 -21.63 16.65
CA GLY A 55 -16.77 -21.52 15.97
C GLY A 55 -16.79 -20.54 14.80
N LEU A 56 -15.66 -20.36 14.11
CA LEU A 56 -15.48 -19.29 13.11
C LEU A 56 -15.65 -19.74 11.65
N ALA A 57 -16.07 -20.98 11.40
CA ALA A 57 -16.14 -21.53 10.04
C ALA A 57 -16.98 -20.67 9.09
N SER A 58 -18.18 -20.25 9.54
CA SER A 58 -19.08 -19.39 8.76
C SER A 58 -18.45 -18.04 8.42
N TYR A 59 -17.65 -17.47 9.33
CA TYR A 59 -16.95 -16.21 9.09
C TYR A 59 -15.92 -16.35 7.97
N PHE A 60 -15.05 -17.37 8.01
CA PHE A 60 -14.06 -17.61 6.94
C PHE A 60 -14.73 -17.86 5.57
N LEU A 61 -15.81 -18.63 5.55
CA LEU A 61 -16.58 -18.88 4.32
C LEU A 61 -17.25 -17.62 3.78
N THR A 62 -17.79 -16.78 4.66
CA THR A 62 -18.39 -15.48 4.27
C THR A 62 -17.33 -14.55 3.69
N VAL A 63 -16.17 -14.44 4.34
CA VAL A 63 -15.06 -13.62 3.82
C VAL A 63 -14.56 -14.15 2.48
N ALA A 64 -14.44 -15.47 2.31
CA ALA A 64 -14.09 -16.08 1.03
C ALA A 64 -15.11 -15.73 -0.08
N GLU A 65 -16.41 -15.87 0.18
CA GLU A 65 -17.48 -15.48 -0.76
C GLU A 65 -17.37 -14.00 -1.14
N ILE A 66 -17.11 -13.12 -0.17
CA ILE A 66 -16.94 -11.68 -0.42
C ILE A 66 -15.74 -11.43 -1.32
N VAL A 67 -14.58 -12.05 -1.06
CA VAL A 67 -13.38 -11.88 -1.90
C VAL A 67 -13.61 -12.42 -3.31
N ASP A 68 -14.25 -13.57 -3.47
CA ASP A 68 -14.59 -14.14 -4.78
C ASP A 68 -15.53 -13.22 -5.56
N ARG A 69 -16.51 -12.63 -4.87
CA ARG A 69 -17.44 -11.64 -5.43
C ARG A 69 -16.72 -10.38 -5.90
N ILE A 70 -15.80 -9.83 -5.10
CA ILE A 70 -14.98 -8.66 -5.50
C ILE A 70 -14.21 -8.97 -6.78
N ARG A 71 -13.52 -10.12 -6.82
CA ARG A 71 -12.75 -10.54 -7.98
C ARG A 71 -13.59 -10.84 -9.22
N SER A 72 -14.80 -11.39 -9.05
CA SER A 72 -15.72 -11.66 -10.17
C SER A 72 -16.15 -10.39 -10.93
N LYS A 73 -16.06 -9.23 -10.28
CA LYS A 73 -16.31 -7.91 -10.89
C LYS A 73 -15.05 -7.29 -11.53
N GLY A 74 -13.95 -8.05 -11.57
CA GLY A 74 -12.65 -7.57 -12.04
C GLY A 74 -11.96 -6.60 -11.09
N ILE A 75 -12.37 -6.54 -9.81
CA ILE A 75 -11.75 -5.66 -8.82
C ILE A 75 -10.60 -6.40 -8.13
N MET A 76 -9.44 -5.77 -8.04
CA MET A 76 -8.29 -6.29 -7.31
C MET A 76 -8.59 -6.36 -5.81
N ALA A 77 -8.21 -7.47 -5.18
CA ALA A 77 -8.33 -7.69 -3.75
C ALA A 77 -7.07 -8.39 -3.20
N ALA A 78 -6.55 -7.90 -2.07
CA ALA A 78 -5.40 -8.47 -1.39
C ALA A 78 -5.62 -8.50 0.13
N CYS A 79 -5.32 -9.63 0.77
CA CYS A 79 -5.33 -9.72 2.23
C CYS A 79 -4.08 -9.06 2.83
N ARG A 80 -4.22 -8.42 3.99
CA ARG A 80 -3.11 -7.90 4.79
C ARG A 80 -3.23 -8.27 6.26
N GLY A 81 -2.31 -7.77 7.08
CA GLY A 81 -2.32 -8.06 8.51
C GLY A 81 -1.80 -9.44 8.83
N SER A 82 -2.10 -9.92 10.04
CA SER A 82 -1.70 -11.26 10.45
C SER A 82 -2.48 -12.36 9.72
N ALA A 83 -3.66 -12.06 9.16
CA ALA A 83 -4.48 -13.01 8.40
C ALA A 83 -3.73 -13.61 7.19
N ALA A 84 -2.76 -12.89 6.62
CA ALA A 84 -1.87 -13.40 5.57
C ALA A 84 -0.96 -14.56 6.03
N GLY A 85 -0.83 -14.78 7.34
CA GLY A 85 -0.05 -15.88 7.93
C GLY A 85 -0.79 -17.21 8.05
N SER A 86 -2.02 -17.31 7.53
CA SER A 86 -2.87 -18.50 7.60
C SER A 86 -2.85 -19.29 6.28
N ILE A 87 -2.67 -20.61 6.37
CA ILE A 87 -2.81 -21.48 5.19
C ILE A 87 -4.27 -21.62 4.76
N VAL A 88 -5.22 -21.48 5.68
CA VAL A 88 -6.66 -21.45 5.37
C VAL A 88 -6.99 -20.24 4.50
N THR A 89 -6.53 -19.03 4.86
CA THR A 89 -6.78 -17.83 4.03
C THR A 89 -6.08 -17.92 2.67
N TYR A 90 -4.90 -18.54 2.61
CA TYR A 90 -4.20 -18.78 1.34
C TYR A 90 -4.92 -19.79 0.44
N ALA A 91 -5.41 -20.90 1.01
CA ALA A 91 -6.15 -21.95 0.30
C ALA A 91 -7.51 -21.45 -0.22
N LEU A 92 -8.23 -20.64 0.57
CA LEU A 92 -9.47 -19.98 0.14
C LEU A 92 -9.24 -18.79 -0.81
N ARG A 93 -7.99 -18.55 -1.21
CA ARG A 93 -7.57 -17.43 -2.05
C ARG A 93 -7.86 -16.04 -1.47
N ILE A 94 -8.15 -15.92 -0.18
CA ILE A 94 -8.25 -14.64 0.51
C ILE A 94 -6.88 -13.94 0.49
N SER A 95 -5.82 -14.68 0.83
CA SER A 95 -4.43 -14.22 0.77
C SER A 95 -3.70 -14.70 -0.49
N ASP A 96 -2.81 -13.86 -1.01
CA ASP A 96 -1.85 -14.19 -2.07
C ASP A 96 -0.48 -14.64 -1.53
N VAL A 97 -0.28 -14.57 -0.21
CA VAL A 97 0.99 -14.89 0.46
C VAL A 97 1.02 -16.35 0.87
N ASP A 98 2.05 -17.08 0.44
CA ASP A 98 2.30 -18.46 0.87
C ASP A 98 2.91 -18.47 2.30
N PRO A 99 2.16 -18.92 3.33
CA PRO A 99 2.65 -18.91 4.70
C PRO A 99 3.74 -19.95 4.96
N VAL A 100 3.83 -21.01 4.15
CA VAL A 100 4.84 -22.05 4.29
C VAL A 100 6.17 -21.59 3.69
N ALA A 101 6.14 -20.99 2.50
CA ALA A 101 7.32 -20.44 1.84
C ALA A 101 7.98 -19.31 2.65
N HIS A 102 7.16 -18.44 3.25
CA HIS A 102 7.64 -17.34 4.09
C HIS A 102 7.76 -17.70 5.57
N ASP A 103 7.52 -18.96 5.93
CA ASP A 103 7.64 -19.45 7.31
C ASP A 103 6.88 -18.54 8.29
N LEU A 104 5.61 -18.26 8.00
CA LEU A 104 4.73 -17.40 8.80
C LEU A 104 4.14 -18.18 9.99
N VAL A 105 3.62 -17.45 10.98
CA VAL A 105 3.12 -18.02 12.24
C VAL A 105 1.63 -17.75 12.39
N PHE A 106 0.82 -18.80 12.29
CA PHE A 106 -0.64 -18.72 12.44
C PHE A 106 -1.07 -18.20 13.82
N GLU A 107 -0.37 -18.56 14.89
CA GLU A 107 -0.66 -18.15 16.26
C GLU A 107 -0.58 -16.62 16.45
N ARG A 108 0.10 -15.91 15.54
CA ARG A 108 0.13 -14.45 15.54
C ARG A 108 -1.20 -13.86 15.06
N PHE A 109 -1.91 -14.55 14.17
CA PHE A 109 -3.24 -14.21 13.69
C PHE A 109 -4.30 -14.62 14.71
N MET A 110 -4.38 -15.92 15.02
CA MET A 110 -5.40 -16.50 15.88
C MET A 110 -4.76 -17.22 17.05
N ASN A 111 -5.13 -16.83 18.27
CA ASN A 111 -4.55 -17.36 19.49
C ASN A 111 -5.69 -17.72 20.47
N PRO A 112 -5.76 -18.98 20.96
CA PRO A 112 -6.86 -19.43 21.82
C PRO A 112 -6.92 -18.72 23.18
N TYR A 113 -5.86 -18.02 23.58
CA TYR A 113 -5.78 -17.29 24.83
C TYR A 113 -6.18 -15.82 24.71
N ARG A 114 -6.67 -15.39 23.55
CA ARG A 114 -7.14 -14.01 23.31
C ARG A 114 -8.66 -13.97 23.28
N ASP A 115 -9.21 -12.94 23.91
CA ASP A 115 -10.65 -12.62 23.83
C ASP A 115 -11.01 -11.86 22.54
N GLU A 116 -10.00 -11.33 21.83
CA GLU A 116 -10.15 -10.58 20.57
C GLU A 116 -10.53 -11.51 19.39
N LEU A 117 -11.50 -11.08 18.59
CA LEU A 117 -11.89 -11.78 17.37
C LEU A 117 -10.84 -11.59 16.25
N PRO A 118 -10.65 -12.60 15.38
CA PRO A 118 -9.68 -12.50 14.30
C PRO A 118 -10.15 -11.51 13.23
N ASP A 119 -9.35 -10.48 13.02
CA ASP A 119 -9.58 -9.46 12.01
C ASP A 119 -8.98 -9.88 10.66
N ILE A 120 -9.79 -9.90 9.61
CA ILE A 120 -9.31 -10.09 8.24
C ILE A 120 -9.46 -8.78 7.50
N ASP A 121 -8.32 -8.22 7.10
CA ASP A 121 -8.25 -6.97 6.36
C ASP A 121 -8.08 -7.26 4.86
N ILE A 122 -8.94 -6.68 4.02
CA ILE A 122 -8.90 -6.80 2.56
C ILE A 122 -8.65 -5.42 1.95
N ASP A 123 -7.48 -5.25 1.34
CA ASP A 123 -7.18 -4.12 0.48
C ASP A 123 -7.86 -4.29 -0.88
N VAL A 124 -8.53 -3.24 -1.35
CA VAL A 124 -9.24 -3.17 -2.64
C VAL A 124 -8.92 -1.87 -3.38
N GLU A 125 -9.28 -1.82 -4.66
CA GLU A 125 -9.16 -0.59 -5.46
C GLU A 125 -9.92 0.57 -4.81
N SER A 126 -9.21 1.66 -4.48
CA SER A 126 -9.81 2.83 -3.88
C SER A 126 -10.92 3.45 -4.72
N ALA A 127 -10.79 3.42 -6.05
CA ALA A 127 -11.76 3.99 -6.98
C ALA A 127 -13.06 3.16 -7.06
N ARG A 128 -13.03 1.90 -6.63
CA ARG A 128 -14.14 0.95 -6.75
C ARG A 128 -14.64 0.43 -5.39
N ARG A 129 -14.14 0.96 -4.26
CA ARG A 129 -14.54 0.53 -2.91
C ARG A 129 -16.04 0.64 -2.68
N GLU A 130 -16.67 1.72 -3.11
CA GLU A 130 -18.11 1.92 -2.89
C GLU A 130 -18.98 0.94 -3.70
N ASP A 131 -18.49 0.44 -4.83
CA ASP A 131 -19.17 -0.63 -5.57
C ASP A 131 -19.27 -1.91 -4.73
N ILE A 132 -18.24 -2.17 -3.92
CA ILE A 132 -18.20 -3.33 -3.01
C ILE A 132 -19.22 -3.13 -1.88
N TYR A 133 -19.28 -1.95 -1.27
CA TYR A 133 -20.26 -1.68 -0.21
C TYR A 133 -21.70 -1.82 -0.71
N ARG A 134 -22.02 -1.24 -1.88
CA ARG A 134 -23.33 -1.41 -2.52
C ARG A 134 -23.64 -2.87 -2.76
N ASP A 135 -22.69 -3.60 -3.33
CA ASP A 135 -22.85 -5.01 -3.65
C ASP A 135 -23.04 -5.92 -2.42
N LEU A 136 -22.36 -5.63 -1.30
CA LEU A 136 -22.54 -6.34 -0.04
C LEU A 136 -23.91 -6.08 0.55
N LEU A 137 -24.35 -4.81 0.59
CA LEU A 137 -25.67 -4.44 1.10
C LEU A 137 -26.79 -5.01 0.23
N ASP A 138 -26.64 -4.97 -1.11
CA ASP A 138 -27.59 -5.55 -2.05
C ASP A 138 -27.70 -7.08 -1.88
N ARG A 139 -26.59 -7.76 -1.55
CA ARG A 139 -26.52 -9.22 -1.40
C ARG A 139 -27.10 -9.70 -0.08
N TYR A 140 -26.65 -9.08 1.02
CA TYR A 140 -26.92 -9.58 2.36
C TYR A 140 -28.05 -8.83 3.06
N GLY A 141 -28.41 -7.64 2.59
CA GLY A 141 -29.40 -6.79 3.24
C GLY A 141 -28.84 -6.03 4.46
N ASP A 142 -29.52 -4.93 4.78
CA ASP A 142 -29.18 -4.06 5.91
C ASP A 142 -29.43 -4.73 7.28
N ASP A 143 -30.13 -5.88 7.30
CA ASP A 143 -30.39 -6.71 8.49
C ASP A 143 -29.25 -7.65 8.85
N ARG A 144 -28.23 -7.79 7.98
CA ARG A 144 -27.07 -8.68 8.15
C ARG A 144 -25.74 -7.97 7.97
N VAL A 145 -25.72 -6.90 7.18
CA VAL A 145 -24.53 -6.12 6.88
C VAL A 145 -24.79 -4.64 7.10
N ALA A 146 -23.87 -3.98 7.81
CA ALA A 146 -23.87 -2.53 7.97
C ALA A 146 -22.43 -2.01 7.98
N CYS A 147 -22.22 -0.78 7.51
CA CYS A 147 -20.94 -0.12 7.71
C CYS A 147 -20.76 0.27 9.17
N MET A 148 -19.53 0.29 9.67
CA MET A 148 -19.22 0.83 10.98
C MET A 148 -19.20 2.36 10.94
N CYS A 149 -19.45 3.00 12.07
CA CYS A 149 -19.17 4.42 12.21
C CYS A 149 -17.81 4.67 12.87
N MET A 150 -17.40 5.92 12.81
CA MET A 150 -16.36 6.50 13.64
C MET A 150 -16.87 7.80 14.25
N VAL A 151 -16.55 8.01 15.52
CA VAL A 151 -16.84 9.29 16.18
C VAL A 151 -15.67 10.23 15.94
N GLU A 152 -15.90 11.24 15.10
CA GLU A 152 -14.89 12.28 14.85
C GLU A 152 -14.86 13.23 16.05
N THR A 153 -13.69 13.32 16.69
CA THR A 153 -13.46 14.17 17.86
C THR A 153 -12.60 15.38 17.53
N PHE A 154 -12.73 16.43 18.34
CA PHE A 154 -11.90 17.62 18.19
C PHE A 154 -10.44 17.33 18.54
N LYS A 155 -9.58 17.45 17.51
CA LYS A 155 -8.12 17.50 17.61
C LYS A 155 -7.62 18.94 17.43
N ALA A 156 -6.37 19.21 17.80
CA ALA A 156 -5.77 20.55 17.83
C ALA A 156 -6.13 21.43 16.62
N ARG A 157 -5.78 20.99 15.41
CA ARG A 157 -5.99 21.79 14.19
C ARG A 157 -7.45 22.13 13.93
N MET A 158 -8.35 21.20 14.22
CA MET A 158 -9.79 21.38 13.97
C MET A 158 -10.41 22.28 15.05
N ALA A 159 -10.05 22.05 16.32
CA ALA A 159 -10.47 22.86 17.44
C ALA A 159 -10.04 24.33 17.26
N ILE A 160 -8.78 24.58 16.85
CA ILE A 160 -8.28 25.93 16.56
C ILE A 160 -9.12 26.60 15.47
N ARG A 161 -9.48 25.88 14.40
CA ARG A 161 -10.30 26.43 13.31
C ARG A 161 -11.70 26.82 13.77
N GLU A 162 -12.40 25.93 14.47
CA GLU A 162 -13.77 26.20 14.91
C GLU A 162 -13.83 27.29 15.99
N VAL A 163 -12.95 27.23 16.99
CA VAL A 163 -12.91 28.25 18.04
C VAL A 163 -12.47 29.59 17.47
N GLY A 164 -11.45 29.63 16.61
CA GLY A 164 -10.98 30.85 15.95
C GLY A 164 -12.07 31.51 15.13
N LYS A 165 -12.85 30.73 14.39
CA LYS A 165 -14.04 31.21 13.67
C LYS A 165 -15.11 31.74 14.63
N ALA A 166 -15.40 31.03 15.72
CA ALA A 166 -16.43 31.41 16.68
C ALA A 166 -16.13 32.74 17.41
N ILE A 167 -14.85 33.00 17.70
CA ILE A 167 -14.42 34.25 18.36
C ILE A 167 -14.15 35.40 17.36
N GLY A 168 -14.30 35.16 16.06
CA GLY A 168 -14.24 36.19 15.01
C GLY A 168 -12.84 36.49 14.46
N LEU A 169 -11.90 35.55 14.52
CA LEU A 169 -10.56 35.73 13.93
C LEU A 169 -10.58 35.60 12.39
N PRO A 170 -9.66 36.29 11.68
CA PRO A 170 -9.51 36.16 10.23
C PRO A 170 -9.19 34.72 9.79
N ALA A 171 -9.92 34.21 8.79
CA ALA A 171 -9.83 32.80 8.38
C ALA A 171 -8.43 32.37 7.91
N ASN A 172 -7.70 33.26 7.24
CA ASN A 172 -6.33 33.05 6.78
C ASN A 172 -5.34 32.89 7.95
N GLU A 173 -5.51 33.69 9.01
CA GLU A 173 -4.67 33.63 10.21
C GLU A 173 -4.94 32.35 11.01
N VAL A 174 -6.22 32.02 11.18
CA VAL A 174 -6.65 30.79 11.87
C VAL A 174 -6.14 29.55 11.16
N ASP A 175 -6.25 29.49 9.83
CA ASP A 175 -5.76 28.34 9.06
C ASP A 175 -4.24 28.25 9.07
N TYR A 176 -3.53 29.40 9.05
CA TYR A 176 -2.08 29.45 9.22
C TYR A 176 -1.67 28.87 10.58
N VAL A 177 -2.25 29.34 11.68
CA VAL A 177 -1.96 28.83 13.03
C VAL A 177 -2.27 27.34 13.11
N ALA A 178 -3.45 26.89 12.65
CA ALA A 178 -3.82 25.48 12.66
C ALA A 178 -2.85 24.59 11.87
N LYS A 179 -2.32 25.07 10.74
CA LYS A 179 -1.34 24.32 9.92
C LYS A 179 0.02 24.17 10.60
N SER A 180 0.43 25.14 11.42
CA SER A 180 1.70 25.10 12.16
C SER A 180 1.74 23.99 13.22
N PHE A 181 0.58 23.57 13.75
CA PHE A 181 0.55 22.48 14.72
C PHE A 181 0.79 21.12 14.07
N PRO A 182 1.56 20.21 14.70
CA PRO A 182 1.55 18.80 14.32
C PRO A 182 0.17 18.17 14.59
N HIS A 183 -0.02 16.91 14.17
CA HIS A 183 -1.23 16.14 14.50
C HIS A 183 -1.19 15.71 15.97
N VAL A 184 -1.73 16.55 16.85
CA VAL A 184 -1.80 16.31 18.30
C VAL A 184 -3.22 16.46 18.82
N ARG A 185 -3.44 15.95 20.03
CA ARG A 185 -4.68 16.17 20.79
C ARG A 185 -4.87 17.65 21.07
N ALA A 186 -6.12 18.08 21.22
CA ALA A 186 -6.41 19.48 21.50
C ALA A 186 -5.92 19.88 22.90
N GLY A 187 -5.92 18.95 23.86
CA GLY A 187 -5.42 19.15 25.22
C GLY A 187 -3.90 19.32 25.31
N ASP A 188 -3.16 18.91 24.27
CA ASP A 188 -1.69 19.00 24.22
C ASP A 188 -1.23 20.26 23.45
N VAL A 189 -2.14 21.17 23.10
CA VAL A 189 -1.84 22.31 22.22
C VAL A 189 -0.79 23.23 22.84
N ARG A 190 -0.91 23.66 24.10
CA ARG A 190 0.13 24.50 24.72
C ARG A 190 1.48 23.79 24.84
N ALA A 191 1.48 22.48 25.13
CA ALA A 191 2.71 21.69 25.16
C ALA A 191 3.38 21.63 23.79
N ALA A 192 2.61 21.42 22.72
CA ALA A 192 3.11 21.43 21.36
C ALA A 192 3.70 22.80 20.96
N MET A 193 3.09 23.91 21.42
CA MET A 193 3.58 25.26 21.14
C MET A 193 4.99 25.52 21.66
N ALA A 194 5.37 24.93 22.80
CA ALA A 194 6.72 25.09 23.36
C ALA A 194 7.82 24.63 22.38
N HIS A 195 7.47 23.74 21.45
CA HIS A 195 8.38 23.17 20.47
C HIS A 195 8.23 23.78 19.06
N LEU A 196 7.29 24.70 18.84
CA LEU A 196 7.06 25.34 17.55
C LEU A 196 7.84 26.66 17.43
N PRO A 197 8.86 26.75 16.55
CA PRO A 197 9.59 28.00 16.32
C PRO A 197 8.68 29.16 15.93
N GLU A 198 7.62 28.89 15.16
CA GLU A 198 6.67 29.86 14.62
C GLU A 198 5.83 30.54 15.72
N MET A 199 5.73 29.92 16.90
CA MET A 199 4.91 30.40 18.02
C MET A 199 5.73 31.13 19.09
N ARG A 200 7.06 31.23 18.93
CA ARG A 200 7.93 31.91 19.88
C ARG A 200 7.67 33.42 19.88
N GLY A 201 7.42 33.98 21.06
CA GLY A 201 7.24 35.44 21.24
C GLY A 201 5.80 35.94 21.09
N LEU A 202 4.83 35.06 20.81
CA LEU A 202 3.41 35.39 20.89
C LEU A 202 2.98 35.46 22.36
N ASN A 203 2.24 36.50 22.75
CA ASN A 203 1.61 36.57 24.08
C ASN A 203 0.35 35.70 24.10
N LEU A 204 0.54 34.43 24.43
CA LEU A 204 -0.53 33.41 24.43
C LEU A 204 -1.52 33.57 25.58
N ASP A 205 -1.14 34.32 26.62
CA ASP A 205 -1.97 34.56 27.80
C ASP A 205 -2.73 35.90 27.70
N GLY A 206 -2.59 36.60 26.57
CA GLY A 206 -3.21 37.89 26.31
C GLY A 206 -4.50 37.81 25.49
N GLY A 207 -5.58 38.39 26.02
CA GLY A 207 -6.79 38.74 25.26
C GLY A 207 -7.47 37.55 24.56
N GLN A 208 -7.70 37.68 23.25
CA GLN A 208 -8.41 36.68 22.45
C GLN A 208 -7.63 35.37 22.25
N LEU A 209 -6.29 35.38 22.30
CA LEU A 209 -5.46 34.18 22.13
C LEU A 209 -5.51 33.27 23.35
N GLY A 210 -5.53 33.84 24.56
CA GLY A 210 -5.73 33.08 25.79
C GLY A 210 -7.07 32.34 25.78
N LEU A 211 -8.14 33.06 25.41
CA LEU A 211 -9.48 32.48 25.26
C LEU A 211 -9.54 31.39 24.18
N LEU A 212 -8.85 31.59 23.05
CA LEU A 212 -8.75 30.60 21.98
C LEU A 212 -8.17 29.29 22.50
N PHE A 213 -6.97 29.33 23.09
CA PHE A 213 -6.26 28.12 23.49
C PHE A 213 -6.90 27.42 24.71
N ASP A 214 -7.43 28.17 25.68
CA ASP A 214 -8.22 27.58 26.78
C ASP A 214 -9.44 26.82 26.27
N THR A 215 -10.14 27.39 25.29
CA THR A 215 -11.33 26.75 24.72
C THR A 215 -10.94 25.54 23.88
N VAL A 216 -9.85 25.64 23.10
CA VAL A 216 -9.31 24.52 22.31
C VAL A 216 -8.97 23.33 23.20
N GLU A 217 -8.27 23.54 24.31
CA GLU A 217 -7.89 22.47 25.24
C GLU A 217 -9.11 21.80 25.89
N ARG A 218 -10.18 22.56 26.16
CA ARG A 218 -11.45 22.02 26.68
C ARG A 218 -12.25 21.21 25.66
N LEU A 219 -11.99 21.39 24.37
CA LEU A 219 -12.58 20.58 23.32
C LEU A 219 -11.85 19.26 23.10
N ASP A 220 -10.82 18.93 23.89
CA ASP A 220 -10.07 17.69 23.70
C ASP A 220 -10.96 16.46 23.78
N GLY A 221 -10.93 15.64 22.72
CA GLY A 221 -11.74 14.43 22.63
C GLY A 221 -13.25 14.66 22.55
N PHE A 222 -13.72 15.92 22.50
CA PHE A 222 -15.14 16.21 22.42
C PHE A 222 -15.72 15.71 21.08
N PRO A 223 -16.80 14.90 21.08
CA PRO A 223 -17.42 14.41 19.85
C PRO A 223 -17.95 15.56 18.99
N ARG A 224 -17.63 15.56 17.69
CA ARG A 224 -18.12 16.56 16.73
C ARG A 224 -19.29 16.02 15.91
N HIS A 225 -19.11 14.84 15.30
CA HIS A 225 -20.12 14.18 14.48
C HIS A 225 -19.78 12.71 14.31
N VAL A 226 -20.78 11.93 13.94
CA VAL A 226 -20.61 10.55 13.50
C VAL A 226 -20.30 10.56 12.01
N ALA A 227 -19.29 9.79 11.61
CA ALA A 227 -18.88 9.63 10.22
C ALA A 227 -18.82 8.15 9.86
N LEU A 228 -18.92 7.85 8.57
CA LEU A 228 -18.73 6.49 8.05
C LEU A 228 -17.28 6.05 8.29
N HIS A 229 -17.08 4.89 8.92
CA HIS A 229 -15.76 4.31 9.06
C HIS A 229 -15.18 4.04 7.67
N PRO A 230 -13.91 4.40 7.39
CA PRO A 230 -13.33 4.27 6.07
C PRO A 230 -13.22 2.82 5.57
N SER A 231 -13.17 1.83 6.44
CA SER A 231 -12.99 0.42 6.07
C SER A 231 -14.00 -0.56 6.64
N GLY A 232 -14.70 -0.20 7.72
CA GLY A 232 -15.30 -1.20 8.61
C GLY A 232 -16.66 -1.64 8.11
N VAL A 233 -16.83 -2.94 7.86
CA VAL A 233 -18.12 -3.56 7.51
C VAL A 233 -18.44 -4.64 8.55
N LEU A 234 -19.60 -4.55 9.16
CA LEU A 234 -20.13 -5.56 10.08
C LEU A 234 -20.73 -6.71 9.30
N LEU A 235 -20.43 -7.93 9.74
CA LEU A 235 -20.99 -9.17 9.21
C LEU A 235 -21.71 -9.89 10.34
N ALA A 236 -23.03 -10.02 10.24
CA ALA A 236 -23.87 -10.60 11.28
C ALA A 236 -24.93 -11.56 10.70
N ASP A 237 -25.64 -12.22 11.60
CA ASP A 237 -26.89 -12.93 11.27
C ASP A 237 -28.03 -11.93 11.03
N ALA A 238 -29.23 -12.44 10.73
CA ALA A 238 -30.42 -11.60 10.48
C ALA A 238 -30.92 -10.80 11.70
N THR A 239 -30.26 -10.88 12.86
CA THR A 239 -30.64 -10.17 14.09
C THR A 239 -29.80 -8.92 14.35
N LEU A 240 -29.02 -8.45 13.37
CA LEU A 240 -28.17 -7.25 13.52
C LEU A 240 -29.00 -6.06 14.01
N GLY A 241 -30.12 -5.77 13.35
CA GLY A 241 -31.02 -4.66 13.70
C GLY A 241 -31.71 -4.79 15.07
N ASP A 242 -31.78 -6.00 15.65
CA ASP A 242 -32.34 -6.21 16.99
C ASP A 242 -31.38 -5.74 18.10
N THR A 243 -30.09 -5.59 17.76
CA THR A 243 -29.02 -5.32 18.74
C THR A 243 -28.18 -4.10 18.45
N VAL A 244 -28.11 -3.68 17.18
CA VAL A 244 -27.30 -2.55 16.73
C VAL A 244 -28.22 -1.49 16.10
N PRO A 245 -28.32 -0.28 16.69
CA PRO A 245 -29.04 0.81 16.06
C PRO A 245 -28.32 1.26 14.79
N LEU A 246 -29.07 1.40 13.70
CA LEU A 246 -28.56 1.81 12.39
C LEU A 246 -29.06 3.20 12.00
N GLU A 247 -28.23 3.96 11.32
CA GLU A 247 -28.58 5.20 10.61
C GLU A 247 -28.07 5.19 9.17
N ARG A 248 -28.52 6.15 8.34
CA ARG A 248 -28.02 6.29 6.97
C ARG A 248 -26.84 7.25 6.96
N SER A 249 -25.72 6.82 6.39
CA SER A 249 -24.59 7.70 6.11
C SER A 249 -24.92 8.74 5.04
N ALA A 250 -24.07 9.75 4.89
CA ALA A 250 -24.21 10.77 3.85
C ALA A 250 -24.26 10.19 2.42
N ASN A 251 -23.61 9.04 2.20
CA ASN A 251 -23.59 8.33 0.91
C ASN A 251 -24.72 7.30 0.78
N GLY A 252 -25.64 7.24 1.74
CA GLY A 252 -26.83 6.36 1.71
C GLY A 252 -26.63 4.95 2.28
N PHE A 253 -25.41 4.58 2.69
CA PHE A 253 -25.13 3.27 3.30
C PHE A 253 -25.76 3.13 4.68
N ALA A 254 -26.28 1.94 5.01
CA ALA A 254 -26.65 1.57 6.37
C ALA A 254 -25.40 1.55 7.25
N MET A 255 -25.43 2.27 8.36
CA MET A 255 -24.27 2.51 9.23
C MET A 255 -24.66 2.27 10.69
N ALA A 256 -23.89 1.45 11.41
CA ALA A 256 -24.05 1.27 12.84
C ALA A 256 -23.73 2.56 13.59
N GLN A 257 -24.47 2.88 14.65
CA GLN A 257 -24.13 4.00 15.53
C GLN A 257 -23.02 3.66 16.54
N PHE A 258 -22.55 2.42 16.53
CA PHE A 258 -21.46 1.92 17.37
C PHE A 258 -20.12 2.04 16.65
N ASP A 259 -19.12 2.51 17.39
CA ASP A 259 -17.75 2.57 16.91
C ASP A 259 -17.07 1.19 17.01
N LYS A 260 -15.76 1.17 16.77
CA LYS A 260 -14.98 -0.06 16.79
C LYS A 260 -15.00 -0.76 18.16
N ASP A 261 -14.90 -0.02 19.24
CA ASP A 261 -14.75 -0.59 20.58
C ASP A 261 -16.08 -1.18 21.05
N ASP A 262 -17.19 -0.51 20.73
CA ASP A 262 -18.55 -1.01 20.98
C ASP A 262 -18.84 -2.31 20.20
N VAL A 263 -18.47 -2.36 18.92
CA VAL A 263 -18.63 -3.53 18.03
C VAL A 263 -17.86 -4.74 18.57
N GLU A 264 -16.63 -4.52 19.04
CA GLU A 264 -15.79 -5.56 19.64
C GLU A 264 -16.41 -6.07 20.96
N ALA A 265 -16.89 -5.17 21.82
CA ALA A 265 -17.55 -5.54 23.07
C ALA A 265 -18.83 -6.37 22.86
N LEU A 266 -19.55 -6.14 21.75
CA LEU A 266 -20.73 -6.90 21.34
C LEU A 266 -20.42 -8.25 20.67
N GLY A 267 -19.14 -8.53 20.41
CA GLY A 267 -18.68 -9.78 19.80
C GLY A 267 -19.08 -9.93 18.33
N LEU A 268 -19.29 -8.83 17.61
CA LEU A 268 -19.68 -8.84 16.20
C LEU A 268 -18.45 -9.05 15.30
N CYS A 269 -18.58 -9.92 14.30
CA CYS A 269 -17.56 -10.06 13.27
C CYS A 269 -17.49 -8.80 12.40
N LYS A 270 -16.28 -8.33 12.13
CA LYS A 270 -16.01 -7.23 11.21
C LYS A 270 -15.09 -7.68 10.07
N LEU A 271 -15.28 -7.07 8.92
CA LEU A 271 -14.43 -7.18 7.75
C LEU A 271 -13.99 -5.76 7.38
N ASP A 272 -12.68 -5.55 7.37
CA ASP A 272 -12.13 -4.28 6.95
C ASP A 272 -11.87 -4.31 5.43
N VAL A 273 -12.59 -3.49 4.67
CA VAL A 273 -12.41 -3.30 3.23
C VAL A 273 -11.69 -1.96 2.99
N LEU A 274 -10.36 -2.02 2.88
CA LEU A 274 -9.51 -0.85 2.81
C LEU A 274 -9.30 -0.38 1.36
N ALA A 275 -9.51 0.91 1.12
CA ALA A 275 -9.22 1.53 -0.17
C ALA A 275 -7.71 1.78 -0.35
N VAL A 276 -7.08 1.09 -1.29
CA VAL A 276 -5.67 1.28 -1.65
C VAL A 276 -5.56 1.85 -3.06
N ARG A 277 -5.06 3.08 -3.17
CA ARG A 277 -4.90 3.79 -4.45
C ARG A 277 -3.95 3.08 -5.41
N MET A 278 -2.92 2.42 -4.90
CA MET A 278 -1.97 1.67 -5.73
C MET A 278 -2.67 0.53 -6.48
N LEU A 279 -3.64 -0.15 -5.86
CA LEU A 279 -4.41 -1.18 -6.55
C LEU A 279 -5.19 -0.57 -7.73
N SER A 280 -5.80 0.61 -7.55
CA SER A 280 -6.45 1.34 -8.64
C SER A 280 -5.46 1.70 -9.76
N SER A 281 -4.25 2.18 -9.42
CA SER A 281 -3.20 2.45 -10.41
C SER A 281 -2.77 1.22 -11.20
N MET A 282 -2.65 0.06 -10.54
CA MET A 282 -2.29 -1.19 -11.22
C MET A 282 -3.43 -1.72 -12.08
N ALA A 283 -4.69 -1.59 -11.63
CA ALA A 283 -5.87 -1.93 -12.43
C ALA A 283 -5.94 -1.06 -13.69
N HIS A 284 -5.81 0.27 -13.56
CA HIS A 284 -5.74 1.20 -14.69
C HIS A 284 -4.60 0.85 -15.66
N CYS A 285 -3.43 0.48 -15.14
CA CYS A 285 -2.31 0.01 -15.95
C CYS A 285 -2.69 -1.24 -16.77
N GLY A 286 -3.33 -2.23 -16.14
CA GLY A 286 -3.82 -3.43 -16.85
C GLY A 286 -4.84 -3.10 -17.94
N GLU A 287 -5.76 -2.16 -17.68
CA GLU A 287 -6.70 -1.69 -18.70
C GLU A 287 -6.01 -1.04 -19.91
N GLU A 288 -5.00 -0.21 -19.64
CA GLU A 288 -4.22 0.44 -20.67
C GLU A 288 -3.38 -0.54 -21.47
N VAL A 289 -2.74 -1.51 -20.81
CA VAL A 289 -1.96 -2.57 -21.48
C VAL A 289 -2.85 -3.39 -22.42
N ARG A 290 -4.08 -3.74 -22.00
CA ARG A 290 -5.04 -4.38 -22.90
C ARG A 290 -5.40 -3.49 -24.08
N ARG A 291 -5.66 -2.20 -23.84
CA ARG A 291 -6.10 -1.26 -24.88
C ARG A 291 -5.00 -0.95 -25.91
N THR A 292 -3.76 -0.78 -25.46
CA THR A 292 -2.64 -0.36 -26.32
C THR A 292 -1.87 -1.53 -26.90
N ARG A 293 -1.77 -2.65 -26.18
CA ARG A 293 -0.95 -3.82 -26.57
C ARG A 293 -1.76 -5.08 -26.85
N GLY A 294 -3.06 -5.10 -26.55
CA GLY A 294 -3.91 -6.29 -26.72
C GLY A 294 -3.58 -7.43 -25.75
N VAL A 295 -2.88 -7.13 -24.64
CA VAL A 295 -2.45 -8.12 -23.65
C VAL A 295 -3.32 -8.02 -22.39
N GLU A 296 -3.89 -9.14 -21.96
CA GLU A 296 -4.56 -9.25 -20.66
C GLU A 296 -3.56 -9.66 -19.58
N LEU A 297 -3.46 -8.85 -18.52
CA LEU A 297 -2.55 -9.12 -17.40
C LEU A 297 -3.25 -9.95 -16.32
N ASP A 298 -2.69 -11.11 -16.01
CA ASP A 298 -3.06 -11.90 -14.84
C ASP A 298 -2.01 -11.73 -13.74
N PHE A 299 -2.26 -10.80 -12.81
CA PHE A 299 -1.39 -10.54 -11.66
C PHE A 299 -1.18 -11.76 -10.75
N GLY A 300 -2.08 -12.75 -10.79
CA GLY A 300 -1.97 -14.00 -10.03
C GLY A 300 -0.94 -14.97 -10.61
N ARG A 301 -0.50 -14.75 -11.86
CA ARG A 301 0.48 -15.59 -12.57
C ARG A 301 1.86 -14.95 -12.72
N VAL A 302 2.04 -13.72 -12.26
CA VAL A 302 3.33 -13.04 -12.29
C VAL A 302 4.28 -13.78 -11.31
N GLY A 303 5.39 -14.29 -11.84
CA GLY A 303 6.44 -14.94 -11.03
C GLY A 303 7.16 -13.96 -10.10
N TRP A 304 7.90 -14.47 -9.12
CA TRP A 304 8.59 -13.65 -8.10
C TRP A 304 10.10 -13.52 -8.34
N ASP A 305 10.59 -13.97 -9.49
CA ASP A 305 12.01 -14.14 -9.81
C ASP A 305 12.44 -13.36 -11.07
N ASP A 306 11.61 -12.43 -11.55
CA ASP A 306 11.92 -11.61 -12.73
C ASP A 306 13.18 -10.73 -12.53
N PRO A 307 14.26 -10.96 -13.31
CA PRO A 307 15.54 -10.28 -13.11
C PRO A 307 15.47 -8.78 -13.42
N ASP A 308 14.68 -8.37 -14.42
CA ASP A 308 14.54 -6.97 -14.83
C ASP A 308 13.87 -6.13 -13.75
N THR A 309 12.88 -6.71 -13.06
CA THR A 309 12.21 -6.09 -11.91
C THR A 309 13.20 -5.80 -10.79
N TYR A 310 13.99 -6.80 -10.38
CA TYR A 310 14.98 -6.59 -9.32
C TYR A 310 16.14 -5.70 -9.76
N GLU A 311 16.54 -5.72 -11.04
CA GLU A 311 17.53 -4.77 -11.55
C GLU A 311 17.03 -3.33 -11.41
N LEU A 312 15.78 -3.06 -11.77
CA LEU A 312 15.18 -1.73 -11.62
C LEU A 312 15.09 -1.30 -10.14
N ILE A 313 14.70 -2.21 -9.25
CA ILE A 313 14.67 -1.94 -7.80
C ILE A 313 16.08 -1.60 -7.29
N ARG A 314 17.08 -2.44 -7.58
CA ARG A 314 18.48 -2.24 -7.17
C ARG A 314 19.11 -0.97 -7.76
N SER A 315 18.59 -0.47 -8.89
CA SER A 315 19.01 0.80 -9.49
C SER A 315 18.46 2.03 -8.76
N THR A 316 17.61 1.86 -7.73
CA THR A 316 16.97 2.93 -6.93
C THR A 316 16.03 3.86 -7.71
N ARG A 317 15.62 3.47 -8.93
CA ARG A 317 14.67 4.22 -9.78
C ARG A 317 13.22 3.86 -9.47
N THR A 318 12.89 3.88 -8.18
CA THR A 318 11.65 3.33 -7.63
C THR A 318 10.52 4.35 -7.47
N LEU A 319 10.62 5.53 -8.09
CA LEU A 319 9.55 6.54 -8.06
C LEU A 319 8.22 5.93 -8.52
N GLY A 320 7.16 6.11 -7.75
CA GLY A 320 5.83 5.54 -8.03
C GLY A 320 5.68 4.06 -7.71
N MET A 321 6.71 3.37 -7.19
CA MET A 321 6.57 2.00 -6.71
C MET A 321 6.09 1.97 -5.26
N PHE A 322 5.20 1.04 -4.94
CA PHE A 322 4.59 0.94 -3.61
C PHE A 322 5.63 0.64 -2.52
N GLN A 323 5.53 1.29 -1.36
CA GLN A 323 6.42 1.18 -0.18
C GLN A 323 7.91 1.53 -0.37
N ILE A 324 8.47 1.53 -1.57
CA ILE A 324 9.92 1.67 -1.82
C ILE A 324 10.32 2.95 -2.58
N GLU A 325 9.42 3.93 -2.72
CA GLU A 325 9.71 5.18 -3.44
C GLU A 325 10.35 6.28 -2.57
N SER A 326 10.19 6.25 -1.25
CA SER A 326 10.65 7.35 -0.39
C SER A 326 12.17 7.53 -0.44
N PRO A 327 12.72 8.73 -0.19
CA PRO A 327 14.16 8.98 -0.28
C PRO A 327 15.01 7.99 0.56
N GLY A 328 14.60 7.73 1.80
CA GLY A 328 15.33 6.81 2.65
C GLY A 328 15.12 5.33 2.29
N GLN A 329 13.95 4.95 1.74
CA GLN A 329 13.78 3.61 1.18
C GLN A 329 14.67 3.39 -0.04
N ARG A 330 14.77 4.39 -0.92
CA ARG A 330 15.67 4.34 -2.08
C ARG A 330 17.12 4.17 -1.67
N GLU A 331 17.53 4.86 -0.60
CA GLU A 331 18.85 4.68 -0.02
C GLU A 331 19.03 3.27 0.57
N LEU A 332 18.04 2.77 1.32
CA LEU A 332 18.09 1.43 1.91
C LEU A 332 18.17 0.35 0.84
N VAL A 333 17.25 0.33 -0.13
CA VAL A 333 17.24 -0.59 -1.26
C VAL A 333 18.56 -0.55 -2.02
N GLY A 334 19.12 0.64 -2.23
CA GLY A 334 20.43 0.81 -2.88
C GLY A 334 21.58 0.13 -2.12
N LYS A 335 21.57 0.14 -0.78
CA LYS A 335 22.57 -0.57 0.04
C LYS A 335 22.26 -2.04 0.21
N PHE A 336 20.97 -2.38 0.33
CA PHE A 336 20.45 -3.70 0.65
C PHE A 336 20.53 -4.67 -0.53
N GLN A 337 20.39 -4.15 -1.75
CA GLN A 337 20.42 -4.89 -3.01
C GLN A 337 19.50 -6.12 -2.98
N PRO A 338 18.16 -5.94 -2.97
CA PRO A 338 17.21 -7.05 -2.94
C PRO A 338 17.27 -7.92 -4.21
N GLU A 339 17.10 -9.22 -4.04
CA GLU A 339 17.17 -10.22 -5.12
C GLU A 339 15.94 -11.14 -5.19
N HIS A 340 15.15 -11.22 -4.13
CA HIS A 340 13.94 -12.06 -4.09
C HIS A 340 12.85 -11.44 -3.21
N LEU A 341 11.63 -11.99 -3.26
CA LEU A 341 10.47 -11.41 -2.57
C LEU A 341 10.69 -11.30 -1.06
N GLY A 342 11.34 -12.30 -0.45
CA GLY A 342 11.71 -12.29 0.96
C GLY A 342 12.59 -11.11 1.36
N ASP A 343 13.37 -10.54 0.43
CA ASP A 343 14.17 -9.35 0.72
C ASP A 343 13.28 -8.13 0.85
N LEU A 344 12.28 -7.98 -0.02
CA LEU A 344 11.31 -6.90 0.06
C LEU A 344 10.51 -6.97 1.37
N VAL A 345 10.24 -8.18 1.88
CA VAL A 345 9.63 -8.38 3.21
C VAL A 345 10.50 -7.81 4.33
N VAL A 346 11.80 -8.04 4.26
CA VAL A 346 12.77 -7.50 5.24
C VAL A 346 12.90 -5.97 5.09
N ASP A 347 13.07 -5.47 3.87
CA ASP A 347 13.24 -4.04 3.55
C ASP A 347 12.09 -3.19 4.11
N ILE A 348 10.85 -3.59 3.81
CA ILE A 348 9.62 -2.93 4.30
C ILE A 348 9.55 -2.91 5.84
N SER A 349 10.15 -3.91 6.49
CA SER A 349 10.15 -4.05 7.94
C SER A 349 11.27 -3.23 8.60
N LEU A 350 12.42 -3.10 7.95
CA LEU A 350 13.58 -2.35 8.46
C LEU A 350 13.41 -0.83 8.36
N PHE A 351 12.75 -0.31 7.32
CA PHE A 351 12.61 1.13 7.14
C PHE A 351 11.45 1.72 7.96
N ARG A 352 11.60 1.70 9.28
CA ARG A 352 10.65 2.25 10.25
C ARG A 352 11.38 3.12 11.28
N PRO A 353 10.72 4.12 11.91
CA PRO A 353 11.35 5.01 12.87
C PRO A 353 12.06 4.28 14.03
N GLY A 354 11.52 3.14 14.48
CA GLY A 354 12.11 2.31 15.53
C GLY A 354 13.43 1.64 15.13
N PRO A 355 13.42 0.71 14.16
CA PRO A 355 14.64 0.05 13.67
C PRO A 355 15.75 1.00 13.20
N VAL A 356 15.39 2.16 12.62
CA VAL A 356 16.36 3.19 12.23
C VAL A 356 16.98 3.88 13.45
N LYS A 357 16.18 4.20 14.49
CA LYS A 357 16.69 4.79 15.74
C LYS A 357 17.53 3.80 16.57
N GLY A 358 17.16 2.52 16.53
CA GLY A 358 17.87 1.44 17.24
C GLY A 358 19.09 0.88 16.50
N ASP A 359 19.50 1.50 15.38
CA ASP A 359 20.58 1.05 14.50
C ASP A 359 20.52 -0.46 14.17
N MET A 360 19.32 -0.99 13.90
CA MET A 360 19.18 -2.41 13.50
C MET A 360 19.58 -2.62 12.04
N VAL A 361 19.47 -1.56 11.23
CA VAL A 361 19.72 -1.57 9.78
C VAL A 361 21.21 -1.80 9.49
N GLY A 362 22.12 -1.12 10.21
CA GLY A 362 23.56 -1.22 9.99
C GLY A 362 24.11 -2.64 10.16
N PRO A 363 23.92 -3.30 11.33
CA PRO A 363 24.37 -4.66 11.58
C PRO A 363 23.76 -5.67 10.61
N PHE A 364 22.49 -5.52 10.25
CA PHE A 364 21.83 -6.38 9.27
C PHE A 364 22.52 -6.26 7.90
N LEU A 365 22.72 -5.04 7.39
CA LEU A 365 23.37 -4.80 6.10
C LEU A 365 24.82 -5.31 6.09
N GLN A 366 25.60 -5.02 7.13
CA GLN A 366 27.00 -5.46 7.21
C GLN A 366 27.11 -6.99 7.15
N ARG A 367 26.22 -7.72 7.84
CA ARG A 367 26.22 -9.18 7.83
C ARG A 367 25.74 -9.74 6.50
N ARG A 368 24.68 -9.17 5.93
CA ARG A 368 24.17 -9.56 4.59
C ARG A 368 25.22 -9.39 3.50
N LEU A 369 25.96 -8.28 3.53
CA LEU A 369 27.00 -7.96 2.55
C LEU A 369 28.34 -8.68 2.82
N GLY A 370 28.40 -9.56 3.83
CA GLY A 370 29.62 -10.27 4.21
C GLY A 370 30.72 -9.39 4.83
N GLN A 371 30.41 -8.14 5.18
CA GLN A 371 31.31 -7.20 5.84
C GLN A 371 31.49 -7.51 7.33
N SER A 372 30.60 -8.34 7.89
CA SER A 372 30.67 -8.83 9.27
C SER A 372 30.20 -10.28 9.33
N LYS A 373 30.78 -11.06 10.25
CA LYS A 373 30.39 -12.46 10.46
C LYS A 373 28.97 -12.53 11.04
N VAL A 374 28.15 -13.43 10.50
CA VAL A 374 26.86 -13.79 11.11
C VAL A 374 27.13 -14.54 12.42
N VAL A 375 26.60 -14.02 13.51
CA VAL A 375 26.74 -14.62 14.85
C VAL A 375 25.35 -14.77 15.44
N TYR A 376 25.03 -15.98 15.87
CA TYR A 376 23.84 -16.27 16.67
C TYR A 376 24.24 -16.38 18.14
N PRO A 377 23.50 -15.77 19.08
CA PRO A 377 23.85 -15.83 20.50
C PRO A 377 23.85 -17.25 21.08
N HIS A 378 23.03 -18.15 20.51
CA HIS A 378 22.94 -19.55 20.89
C HIS A 378 22.43 -20.41 19.71
N PRO A 379 22.82 -21.69 19.57
CA PRO A 379 22.31 -22.58 18.51
C PRO A 379 20.79 -22.69 18.46
N LEU A 380 20.11 -22.65 19.63
CA LEU A 380 18.64 -22.67 19.69
C LEU A 380 17.97 -21.48 18.97
N LEU A 381 18.67 -20.36 18.81
CA LEU A 381 18.14 -19.13 18.20
C LEU A 381 18.40 -19.07 16.69
N GLU A 382 19.21 -19.97 16.13
CA GLU A 382 19.57 -19.97 14.71
C GLU A 382 18.34 -20.12 13.82
N ARG A 383 17.39 -21.00 14.19
CA ARG A 383 16.14 -21.17 13.43
C ARG A 383 15.27 -19.91 13.41
N ALA A 384 15.28 -19.14 14.48
CA ALA A 384 14.48 -17.92 14.61
C ALA A 384 15.12 -16.74 13.87
N LEU A 385 16.43 -16.60 13.96
CA LEU A 385 17.18 -15.41 13.50
C LEU A 385 17.92 -15.62 12.18
N GLY A 386 17.89 -16.85 11.63
CA GLY A 386 18.65 -17.24 10.45
C GLY A 386 18.40 -16.35 9.25
N GLU A 387 17.13 -16.13 8.93
CA GLU A 387 16.69 -15.32 7.78
C GLU A 387 17.07 -13.85 7.84
N THR A 388 17.41 -13.34 9.02
CA THR A 388 17.77 -11.93 9.25
C THR A 388 19.19 -11.80 9.79
N PHE A 389 20.05 -12.78 9.51
CA PHE A 389 21.47 -12.75 9.87
C PHE A 389 21.72 -12.46 11.36
N GLY A 390 20.88 -12.99 12.26
CA GLY A 390 21.05 -12.81 13.70
C GLY A 390 20.46 -11.50 14.25
N VAL A 391 19.66 -10.77 13.49
CA VAL A 391 18.99 -9.52 13.93
C VAL A 391 17.49 -9.78 14.11
N ILE A 392 16.89 -9.30 15.20
CA ILE A 392 15.44 -9.41 15.40
C ILE A 392 14.75 -8.29 14.59
N VAL A 393 13.93 -8.69 13.62
CA VAL A 393 13.19 -7.79 12.70
C VAL A 393 11.67 -8.01 12.79
N TYR A 394 11.22 -9.20 13.20
CA TYR A 394 9.80 -9.55 13.22
C TYR A 394 9.26 -9.93 14.61
N HIS A 395 7.96 -9.68 14.82
CA HIS A 395 7.19 -10.22 15.94
C HIS A 395 7.26 -11.75 16.02
N GLU A 396 7.22 -12.42 14.86
CA GLU A 396 7.29 -13.86 14.74
C GLU A 396 8.67 -14.41 15.17
N GLN A 397 9.73 -13.61 15.03
CA GLN A 397 11.06 -13.96 15.55
C GLN A 397 11.12 -13.85 17.07
N VAL A 398 10.51 -12.81 17.64
CA VAL A 398 10.36 -12.69 19.11
C VAL A 398 9.66 -13.93 19.67
N MET A 399 8.52 -14.32 19.06
CA MET A 399 7.77 -15.50 19.49
C MET A 399 8.64 -16.77 19.42
N ARG A 400 9.40 -16.96 18.34
CA ARG A 400 10.28 -18.13 18.19
C ARG A 400 11.46 -18.11 19.15
N CYS A 401 12.05 -16.95 19.42
CA CYS A 401 13.11 -16.81 20.41
C CYS A 401 12.61 -17.20 21.79
N VAL A 402 11.46 -16.69 22.21
CA VAL A 402 10.84 -17.03 23.50
C VAL A 402 10.56 -18.53 23.56
N ALA A 403 9.84 -19.09 22.58
CA ALA A 403 9.55 -20.53 22.54
C ALA A 403 10.82 -21.40 22.53
N ALA A 404 11.87 -20.98 21.82
CA ALA A 404 13.13 -21.72 21.75
C ALA A 404 13.89 -21.75 23.08
N VAL A 405 13.84 -20.67 23.87
CA VAL A 405 14.54 -20.57 25.15
C VAL A 405 13.70 -20.97 26.35
N THR A 406 12.37 -20.95 26.30
CA THR A 406 11.53 -21.38 27.42
C THR A 406 10.88 -22.74 27.19
N GLY A 407 10.81 -23.22 25.94
CA GLY A 407 10.11 -24.45 25.58
C GLY A 407 8.59 -24.29 25.52
N CYS A 408 8.04 -23.08 25.67
CA CYS A 408 6.61 -22.83 25.52
C CYS A 408 6.14 -22.98 24.07
N ASP A 409 4.83 -23.10 23.87
CA ASP A 409 4.24 -23.07 22.54
C ASP A 409 4.21 -21.63 21.96
N LEU A 410 3.93 -21.52 20.66
CA LEU A 410 3.89 -20.21 19.98
C LEU A 410 2.69 -19.36 20.40
N ALA A 411 1.60 -19.97 20.87
CA ALA A 411 0.44 -19.25 21.41
C ALA A 411 0.80 -18.52 22.71
N THR A 412 1.51 -19.19 23.62
CA THR A 412 2.07 -18.59 24.84
C THR A 412 3.11 -17.54 24.50
N ALA A 413 3.99 -17.80 23.53
CA ALA A 413 5.02 -16.85 23.12
C ALA A 413 4.43 -15.54 22.54
N ASP A 414 3.29 -15.60 21.85
CA ASP A 414 2.59 -14.40 21.39
C ASP A 414 1.95 -13.60 22.54
N LEU A 415 1.45 -14.26 23.60
CA LEU A 415 1.01 -13.56 24.81
C LEU A 415 2.17 -12.79 25.43
N VAL A 416 3.32 -13.46 25.61
CA VAL A 416 4.54 -12.83 26.14
C VAL A 416 4.92 -11.61 25.29
N ARG A 417 4.95 -11.76 23.96
CA ARG A 417 5.26 -10.66 23.03
C ARG A 417 4.39 -9.42 23.25
N ARG A 418 3.09 -9.57 23.51
CA ARG A 418 2.17 -8.44 23.76
C ARG A 418 2.52 -7.68 25.04
N ARG A 419 3.12 -8.36 26.01
CA ARG A 419 3.37 -7.84 27.36
C ARG A 419 4.82 -7.42 27.60
N LEU A 420 5.73 -7.68 26.64
CA LEU A 420 7.15 -7.26 26.73
C LEU A 420 7.35 -5.75 26.91
N GLY A 421 6.38 -4.93 26.49
CA GLY A 421 6.42 -3.48 26.64
C GLY A 421 5.77 -2.95 27.91
N ASP A 422 5.19 -3.82 28.74
CA ASP A 422 4.50 -3.45 29.97
C ASP A 422 5.50 -3.38 31.15
N PRO A 423 5.73 -2.19 31.74
CA PRO A 423 6.65 -2.05 32.86
C PRO A 423 6.24 -2.89 34.08
N ASP A 424 4.94 -3.13 34.28
CA ASP A 424 4.43 -3.84 35.46
C ASP A 424 4.66 -5.36 35.34
N GLU A 425 4.76 -5.89 34.12
CA GLU A 425 5.02 -7.32 33.87
C GLU A 425 6.49 -7.64 33.58
N ALA A 426 7.33 -6.62 33.36
CA ALA A 426 8.70 -6.78 32.90
C ALA A 426 9.56 -7.67 33.83
N GLU A 427 9.49 -7.48 35.14
CA GLU A 427 10.30 -8.25 36.11
C GLU A 427 9.90 -9.74 36.13
N ALA A 428 8.60 -10.02 36.11
CA ALA A 428 8.09 -11.39 36.12
C ALA A 428 8.45 -12.13 34.81
N LEU A 429 8.31 -11.45 33.66
CA LEU A 429 8.67 -12.00 32.36
C LEU A 429 10.18 -12.22 32.22
N HIS A 430 11.00 -11.31 32.74
CA HIS A 430 12.45 -11.46 32.79
C HIS A 430 12.86 -12.72 33.55
N ALA A 431 12.37 -12.87 34.79
CA ALA A 431 12.68 -14.02 35.63
C ALA A 431 12.25 -15.34 34.96
N TRP A 432 11.08 -15.37 34.33
CA TRP A 432 10.57 -16.54 33.63
C TRP A 432 11.40 -16.91 32.40
N ILE A 433 11.76 -15.93 31.56
CA ILE A 433 12.59 -16.17 30.36
C ILE A 433 13.98 -16.65 30.73
N VAL A 434 14.62 -16.03 31.73
CA VAL A 434 15.98 -16.40 32.17
C VAL A 434 15.99 -17.80 32.79
N ALA A 435 14.97 -18.14 33.61
CA ALA A 435 14.83 -19.48 34.17
C ALA A 435 14.65 -20.54 33.08
N GLY A 436 13.74 -20.30 32.12
CA GLY A 436 13.53 -21.22 30.99
C GLY A 436 14.81 -21.40 30.16
N ALA A 437 15.51 -20.30 29.87
CA ALA A 437 16.75 -20.31 29.12
C ALA A 437 17.81 -21.19 29.81
N ARG A 438 17.95 -21.06 31.13
CA ARG A 438 18.86 -21.86 31.95
C ARG A 438 18.51 -23.35 31.87
N ASP A 439 17.24 -23.71 31.99
CA ASP A 439 16.77 -25.10 31.93
C ASP A 439 17.04 -25.75 30.57
N ARG A 440 17.16 -24.94 29.51
CA ARG A 440 17.51 -25.37 28.14
C ARG A 440 18.99 -25.25 27.80
N GLY A 441 19.85 -25.02 28.81
CA GLY A 441 21.29 -24.97 28.65
C GLY A 441 21.82 -23.68 28.02
N VAL A 442 21.01 -22.62 27.97
CA VAL A 442 21.45 -21.29 27.53
C VAL A 442 22.15 -20.60 28.69
N GLY A 443 23.40 -20.16 28.49
CA GLY A 443 24.16 -19.44 29.50
C GLY A 443 23.51 -18.13 29.91
N GLU A 444 23.65 -17.75 31.18
CA GLU A 444 23.02 -16.57 31.77
C GLU A 444 23.30 -15.27 30.99
N GLN A 445 24.54 -15.05 30.57
CA GLN A 445 24.92 -13.88 29.77
C GLN A 445 24.13 -13.79 28.44
N VAL A 446 23.84 -14.94 27.82
CA VAL A 446 23.07 -14.99 26.58
C VAL A 446 21.58 -14.77 26.85
N ALA A 447 21.05 -15.31 27.94
CA ALA A 447 19.68 -15.10 28.36
C ALA A 447 19.39 -13.61 28.66
N GLU A 448 20.29 -12.95 29.39
CA GLU A 448 20.21 -11.51 29.68
C GLU A 448 20.31 -10.66 28.41
N SER A 449 21.27 -10.96 27.53
CA SER A 449 21.39 -10.27 26.24
C SER A 449 20.14 -10.45 25.38
N LEU A 450 19.52 -11.63 25.40
CA LEU A 450 18.28 -11.89 24.67
C LEU A 450 17.13 -11.07 25.27
N TRP A 451 16.97 -11.05 26.59
CA TRP A 451 15.96 -10.23 27.25
C TRP A 451 16.04 -8.75 26.86
N HIS A 452 17.25 -8.18 26.90
CA HIS A 452 17.46 -6.79 26.47
C HIS A 452 17.10 -6.57 25.01
N ALA A 453 17.44 -7.50 24.12
CA ALA A 453 17.06 -7.42 22.71
C ALA A 453 15.53 -7.50 22.51
N LEU A 454 14.85 -8.39 23.25
CA LEU A 454 13.40 -8.57 23.18
C LEU A 454 12.63 -7.33 23.68
N THR A 455 13.04 -6.75 24.80
CA THR A 455 12.40 -5.57 25.40
C THR A 455 12.63 -4.30 24.58
N GLN A 456 13.85 -4.10 24.04
CA GLN A 456 14.11 -3.01 23.10
C GLN A 456 13.23 -3.12 21.84
N PHE A 457 12.99 -4.34 21.37
CA PHE A 457 12.20 -4.60 20.17
C PHE A 457 10.68 -4.52 20.41
N ALA A 458 10.20 -4.67 21.64
CA ALA A 458 8.76 -4.61 21.98
C ALA A 458 8.08 -3.34 21.46
N SER A 459 8.79 -2.22 21.46
CA SER A 459 8.30 -0.92 20.96
C SER A 459 8.35 -0.76 19.43
N PHE A 460 9.03 -1.65 18.71
CA PHE A 460 9.45 -1.40 17.32
C PHE A 460 9.24 -2.59 16.36
N GLY A 461 8.71 -3.69 16.85
CA GLY A 461 8.53 -4.89 16.06
C GLY A 461 7.51 -4.77 14.94
N PHE A 462 7.73 -5.55 13.88
CA PHE A 462 6.84 -5.59 12.73
C PHE A 462 6.24 -6.99 12.52
N CYS A 463 5.00 -7.07 12.08
CA CYS A 463 4.37 -8.35 11.75
C CYS A 463 4.87 -8.82 10.37
N LYS A 464 5.56 -9.96 10.32
CA LYS A 464 6.11 -10.53 9.10
C LYS A 464 5.01 -10.87 8.08
N ALA A 465 3.88 -11.42 8.54
CA ALA A 465 2.75 -11.71 7.65
C ALA A 465 2.23 -10.43 6.95
N HIS A 466 2.14 -9.32 7.68
CA HIS A 466 1.76 -8.02 7.11
C HIS A 466 2.82 -7.50 6.13
N ALA A 467 4.10 -7.63 6.45
CA ALA A 467 5.19 -7.27 5.53
C ALA A 467 5.16 -8.10 4.25
N ALA A 468 4.91 -9.40 4.35
CA ALA A 468 4.77 -10.31 3.22
C ALA A 468 3.58 -9.93 2.33
N ALA A 469 2.43 -9.60 2.92
CA ALA A 469 1.28 -9.09 2.19
C ALA A 469 1.60 -7.79 1.44
N PHE A 470 2.41 -6.91 2.03
CA PHE A 470 2.81 -5.64 1.43
C PHE A 470 3.90 -5.77 0.37
N ALA A 471 4.76 -6.79 0.47
CA ALA A 471 5.77 -7.07 -0.54
C ALA A 471 5.15 -7.45 -1.90
N VAL A 472 3.94 -8.02 -1.91
CA VAL A 472 3.21 -8.39 -3.14
C VAL A 472 2.90 -7.17 -4.03
N PRO A 473 2.14 -6.14 -3.60
CA PRO A 473 1.91 -4.94 -4.40
C PRO A 473 3.19 -4.14 -4.64
N THR A 474 4.17 -4.16 -3.72
CA THR A 474 5.50 -3.59 -3.96
C THR A 474 6.16 -4.21 -5.19
N TYR A 475 6.26 -5.54 -5.22
CA TYR A 475 6.84 -6.25 -6.36
C TYR A 475 6.03 -6.07 -7.64
N ARG A 476 4.71 -6.22 -7.60
CA ARG A 476 3.83 -6.04 -8.77
C ARG A 476 3.95 -4.63 -9.36
N SER A 477 4.01 -3.58 -8.53
CA SER A 477 4.22 -2.21 -9.00
C SER A 477 5.60 -2.01 -9.63
N ALA A 478 6.64 -2.65 -9.09
CA ALA A 478 7.98 -2.63 -9.67
C ALA A 478 8.03 -3.37 -11.01
N TRP A 479 7.37 -4.52 -11.11
CA TRP A 479 7.24 -5.31 -12.34
C TRP A 479 6.51 -4.54 -13.44
N LEU A 480 5.40 -3.87 -13.10
CA LEU A 480 4.71 -2.99 -14.04
C LEU A 480 5.59 -1.84 -14.51
N LYS A 481 6.37 -1.21 -13.62
CA LYS A 481 7.33 -0.18 -14.05
C LYS A 481 8.45 -0.74 -14.92
N ALA A 482 8.90 -1.97 -14.68
CA ALA A 482 9.93 -2.62 -15.48
C ALA A 482 9.44 -2.94 -16.90
N HIS A 483 8.18 -3.38 -17.06
CA HIS A 483 7.69 -3.95 -18.32
C HIS A 483 6.65 -3.10 -19.07
N TYR A 484 5.91 -2.26 -18.35
CA TYR A 484 4.75 -1.49 -18.85
C TYR A 484 4.77 -0.04 -18.32
N LEU A 485 5.95 0.60 -18.31
CA LEU A 485 6.15 1.92 -17.71
C LEU A 485 5.15 2.99 -18.18
N PRO A 486 4.87 3.18 -19.50
CA PRO A 486 3.92 4.20 -19.94
C PRO A 486 2.53 4.01 -19.32
N GLU A 487 2.02 2.78 -19.37
CA GLU A 487 0.70 2.40 -18.85
C GLU A 487 0.65 2.48 -17.33
N PHE A 488 1.74 2.10 -16.66
CA PHE A 488 1.86 2.20 -15.20
C PHE A 488 1.85 3.65 -14.75
N VAL A 489 2.63 4.52 -15.39
CA VAL A 489 2.65 5.96 -15.07
C VAL A 489 1.29 6.60 -15.35
N ALA A 490 0.56 6.21 -16.42
CA ALA A 490 -0.81 6.66 -16.63
C ALA A 490 -1.73 6.30 -15.44
N GLY A 491 -1.61 5.10 -14.88
CA GLY A 491 -2.33 4.68 -13.68
C GLY A 491 -1.91 5.44 -12.42
N LEU A 492 -0.61 5.72 -12.25
CA LEU A 492 -0.09 6.51 -11.14
C LEU A 492 -0.61 7.95 -11.19
N LEU A 493 -0.61 8.57 -12.37
CA LEU A 493 -1.11 9.92 -12.56
C LEU A 493 -2.63 9.99 -12.34
N THR A 494 -3.38 8.96 -12.77
CA THR A 494 -4.84 8.95 -12.59
C THR A 494 -5.26 8.86 -11.12
N HIS A 495 -4.64 7.95 -10.36
CA HIS A 495 -5.09 7.63 -8.99
C HIS A 495 -4.21 8.20 -7.87
N ASP A 496 -3.05 8.77 -8.19
CA ASP A 496 -2.16 9.48 -7.26
C ASP A 496 -1.88 8.71 -5.95
N PRO A 497 -1.31 7.49 -6.02
CA PRO A 497 -1.10 6.64 -4.85
C PRO A 497 0.15 7.00 -4.03
N GLY A 498 1.08 7.75 -4.63
CA GLY A 498 2.43 7.95 -4.11
C GLY A 498 2.63 9.30 -3.43
N MET A 499 3.87 9.57 -3.03
CA MET A 499 4.22 10.80 -2.31
C MET A 499 4.72 11.95 -3.21
N TYR A 500 5.07 11.64 -4.46
CA TYR A 500 5.69 12.60 -5.35
C TYR A 500 4.66 13.34 -6.22
N PRO A 501 4.87 14.64 -6.49
CA PRO A 501 3.97 15.38 -7.35
C PRO A 501 4.03 14.84 -8.78
N ARG A 502 2.89 14.86 -9.48
CA ARG A 502 2.72 14.39 -10.86
C ARG A 502 3.78 14.91 -11.83
N ARG A 503 4.23 16.16 -11.67
CA ARG A 503 5.32 16.74 -12.48
C ARG A 503 6.62 15.91 -12.45
N LEU A 504 6.95 15.34 -11.28
CA LEU A 504 8.15 14.53 -11.12
C LEU A 504 7.97 13.14 -11.72
N LEU A 505 6.77 12.56 -11.63
CA LEU A 505 6.45 11.29 -12.29
C LEU A 505 6.53 11.42 -13.82
N LEU A 506 6.05 12.54 -14.37
CA LEU A 506 6.18 12.85 -15.79
C LEU A 506 7.64 13.08 -16.21
N ASP A 507 8.45 13.72 -15.37
CA ASP A 507 9.88 13.89 -15.63
C ASP A 507 10.62 12.53 -15.61
N ASP A 508 10.34 11.69 -14.62
CA ASP A 508 10.87 10.32 -14.55
C ASP A 508 10.50 9.53 -15.83
N ALA A 509 9.25 9.57 -16.26
CA ALA A 509 8.82 8.93 -17.51
C ALA A 509 9.60 9.42 -18.74
N ARG A 510 9.89 10.73 -18.85
CA ARG A 510 10.73 11.28 -19.92
C ARG A 510 12.16 10.77 -19.84
N GLN A 511 12.74 10.62 -18.65
CA GLN A 511 14.07 10.03 -18.47
C GLN A 511 14.13 8.56 -18.93
N PHE A 512 13.00 7.85 -18.92
CA PHE A 512 12.81 6.51 -19.49
C PHE A 512 12.40 6.51 -20.98
N GLY A 513 12.39 7.66 -21.63
CA GLY A 513 12.08 7.79 -23.06
C GLY A 513 10.59 7.77 -23.40
N VAL A 514 9.70 7.95 -22.42
CA VAL A 514 8.25 8.03 -22.65
C VAL A 514 7.86 9.48 -22.94
N ALA A 515 7.22 9.71 -24.09
CA ALA A 515 6.77 11.04 -24.48
C ALA A 515 5.60 11.50 -23.59
N VAL A 516 5.47 12.81 -23.40
CA VAL A 516 4.33 13.40 -22.69
C VAL A 516 3.59 14.29 -23.68
N LEU A 517 2.33 13.95 -23.92
CA LEU A 517 1.51 14.59 -24.93
C LEU A 517 0.57 15.60 -24.25
N ALA A 518 0.50 16.81 -24.81
CA ALA A 518 -0.27 17.93 -24.27
C ALA A 518 -1.77 17.60 -24.13
N LEU A 519 -2.46 18.39 -23.32
CA LEU A 519 -3.91 18.31 -23.22
C LEU A 519 -4.54 18.64 -24.58
N ASP A 520 -5.63 17.99 -24.93
CA ASP A 520 -6.34 18.21 -26.19
C ASP A 520 -7.84 17.90 -26.04
N VAL A 521 -8.71 18.85 -26.39
CA VAL A 521 -10.16 18.69 -26.18
C VAL A 521 -10.81 17.62 -27.04
N ASN A 522 -10.17 17.18 -28.13
CA ASN A 522 -10.63 16.09 -29.01
C ASN A 522 -10.01 14.74 -28.66
N ARG A 523 -8.79 14.72 -28.10
CA ARG A 523 -8.02 13.48 -27.86
C ARG A 523 -7.93 13.07 -26.38
N SER A 524 -7.75 14.01 -25.45
CA SER A 524 -7.56 13.69 -24.03
C SER A 524 -8.77 13.01 -23.42
N ALA A 525 -8.62 11.94 -22.66
CA ALA A 525 -9.74 11.33 -21.95
C ALA A 525 -9.99 12.01 -20.59
N ARG A 526 -10.99 11.51 -19.85
CA ARG A 526 -11.20 11.84 -18.43
C ARG A 526 -9.92 11.58 -17.64
N ASP A 527 -9.41 10.36 -17.75
CA ASP A 527 -8.20 9.86 -17.10
C ASP A 527 -6.98 9.89 -18.04
N TYR A 528 -5.79 9.63 -17.50
CA TYR A 528 -4.57 9.56 -18.32
C TYR A 528 -4.60 8.34 -19.22
N ARG A 529 -4.23 8.54 -20.49
CA ARG A 529 -4.21 7.46 -21.49
C ARG A 529 -2.86 7.40 -22.20
N VAL A 530 -2.47 6.19 -22.60
CA VAL A 530 -1.28 5.93 -23.40
C VAL A 530 -1.63 5.92 -24.88
N GLU A 531 -0.89 6.67 -25.68
CA GLU A 531 -1.05 6.70 -27.13
C GLU A 531 0.18 6.12 -27.79
N ARG A 532 -0.03 5.43 -28.91
CA ARG A 532 1.05 4.99 -29.78
C ARG A 532 1.27 6.05 -30.85
N LEU A 533 2.52 6.46 -31.03
CA LEU A 533 2.90 7.54 -31.93
C LEU A 533 4.12 7.14 -32.78
N PRO A 534 4.27 7.71 -33.98
CA PRO A 534 5.48 7.55 -34.78
C PRO A 534 6.73 7.91 -33.97
N ALA A 535 7.80 7.14 -34.16
CA ALA A 535 9.01 7.28 -33.33
C ALA A 535 9.67 8.67 -33.46
N ASP A 536 9.64 9.27 -34.65
CA ASP A 536 10.14 10.62 -34.91
C ASP A 536 9.37 11.70 -34.14
N GLU A 537 8.03 11.60 -34.11
CA GLU A 537 7.18 12.48 -33.28
C GLU A 537 7.51 12.29 -31.79
N GLY A 538 7.67 11.04 -31.35
CA GLY A 538 8.01 10.74 -29.95
C GLY A 538 9.36 11.30 -29.53
N TRP A 539 10.38 11.22 -30.39
CA TRP A 539 11.69 11.81 -30.14
C TRP A 539 11.64 13.34 -30.16
N ALA A 540 10.89 13.95 -31.08
CA ALA A 540 10.70 15.40 -31.12
C ALA A 540 10.10 15.92 -29.81
N LEU A 541 9.09 15.24 -29.26
CA LEU A 541 8.47 15.57 -27.97
C LEU A 541 9.42 15.40 -26.77
N LEU A 542 10.42 14.53 -26.89
CA LEU A 542 11.49 14.36 -25.90
C LEU A 542 12.64 15.36 -26.11
N GLY A 543 12.54 16.27 -27.07
CA GLY A 543 13.57 17.26 -27.39
C GLY A 543 14.76 16.71 -28.18
N VAL A 544 14.61 15.52 -28.81
CA VAL A 544 15.63 14.89 -29.65
C VAL A 544 15.30 15.11 -31.12
N VAL A 545 16.08 15.96 -31.80
CA VAL A 545 15.89 16.28 -33.24
C VAL A 545 17.03 15.70 -34.06
N GLY A 546 16.73 14.94 -35.11
CA GLY A 546 17.73 14.48 -36.10
C GLY A 546 18.66 13.35 -35.66
N GLY A 547 18.28 12.54 -34.66
CA GLY A 547 19.03 11.33 -34.27
C GLY A 547 20.32 11.56 -33.48
N VAL A 548 20.66 12.80 -33.13
CA VAL A 548 21.82 13.12 -32.28
C VAL A 548 21.35 13.31 -30.84
N ALA A 549 21.60 12.31 -29.99
CA ALA A 549 21.39 12.45 -28.56
C ALA A 549 22.40 13.46 -27.97
N THR A 550 21.93 14.57 -27.40
CA THR A 550 22.75 15.40 -26.52
C THR A 550 22.83 14.71 -25.16
N ARG A 551 23.99 14.14 -24.84
CA ARG A 551 24.30 13.72 -23.47
C ARG A 551 24.27 14.97 -22.56
N PRO A 552 23.59 14.98 -21.41
CA PRO A 552 23.76 16.06 -20.44
C PRO A 552 25.23 16.06 -19.96
N PRO A 553 25.93 17.20 -19.98
CA PRO A 553 27.23 17.29 -19.35
C PRO A 553 27.00 17.38 -17.84
N GLY A 554 27.14 16.28 -17.10
CA GLY A 554 27.17 16.37 -15.64
C GLY A 554 26.83 15.12 -14.84
N ASP A 555 26.01 14.21 -15.36
CA ASP A 555 25.66 13.04 -14.55
C ASP A 555 26.80 12.03 -14.56
N ALA A 556 27.43 11.92 -13.39
CA ALA A 556 28.27 10.81 -13.01
C ALA A 556 27.59 9.54 -13.48
N ALA A 557 28.34 8.74 -14.24
CA ALA A 557 27.98 7.36 -14.42
C ALA A 557 27.69 6.80 -13.01
N LEU A 558 26.40 6.53 -12.73
CA LEU A 558 26.10 5.27 -12.10
C LEU A 558 26.71 4.26 -13.05
N ALA A 559 27.98 3.92 -12.76
CA ALA A 559 28.69 2.87 -13.44
C ALA A 559 27.69 1.73 -13.55
N ARG A 560 27.54 1.18 -14.75
CA ARG A 560 26.98 -0.16 -14.92
C ARG A 560 27.52 -0.96 -13.74
N SER A 561 26.62 -1.41 -12.84
CA SER A 561 27.04 -2.19 -11.69
C SER A 561 27.99 -3.28 -12.23
N PRO A 562 29.24 -3.39 -11.74
CA PRO A 562 30.24 -4.30 -12.31
C PRO A 562 29.94 -5.78 -12.00
N LEU A 563 28.66 -6.15 -11.84
CA LEU A 563 28.22 -7.45 -11.35
C LEU A 563 27.98 -8.50 -12.45
N ARG A 564 28.50 -8.30 -13.66
CA ARG A 564 28.91 -9.45 -14.49
C ARG A 564 30.44 -9.55 -14.47
N PRO A 565 31.01 -10.50 -13.72
CA PRO A 565 32.42 -10.82 -13.89
C PRO A 565 32.58 -11.50 -15.26
N GLY A 566 33.37 -10.86 -16.14
CA GLY A 566 34.02 -11.52 -17.27
C GLY A 566 33.14 -11.83 -18.48
N GLY A 567 33.03 -10.86 -19.39
CA GLY A 567 32.73 -11.13 -20.79
C GLY A 567 33.39 -10.05 -21.62
N ASP A 568 34.52 -10.36 -22.26
CA ASP A 568 35.08 -9.47 -23.27
C ASP A 568 34.01 -9.26 -24.36
N PRO A 569 33.84 -8.02 -24.88
CA PRO A 569 32.96 -7.79 -26.01
C PRO A 569 33.40 -8.71 -27.16
N PRO A 570 32.47 -9.33 -27.90
CA PRO A 570 32.84 -10.24 -28.97
C PRO A 570 33.72 -9.51 -30.01
N SER A 571 34.94 -10.00 -30.17
CA SER A 571 35.51 -10.40 -31.45
C SER A 571 34.79 -9.96 -32.73
N LEU A 572 34.85 -8.69 -33.17
CA LEU A 572 34.34 -8.38 -34.51
C LEU A 572 35.18 -9.09 -35.59
N PRO A 573 34.56 -9.75 -36.59
CA PRO A 573 35.29 -10.37 -37.70
C PRO A 573 36.18 -9.34 -38.44
N PRO A 574 37.31 -9.74 -39.04
CA PRO A 574 38.16 -8.84 -39.81
C PRO A 574 37.37 -8.17 -40.96
N GLY A 575 37.22 -6.85 -40.90
CA GLY A 575 36.47 -6.06 -41.88
C GLY A 575 35.14 -5.48 -41.38
N TRP A 576 34.63 -5.92 -40.22
CA TRP A 576 33.51 -5.26 -39.56
C TRP A 576 33.97 -3.99 -38.85
N ARG A 577 33.35 -2.85 -39.19
CA ARG A 577 33.42 -1.62 -38.39
C ARG A 577 32.13 -1.52 -37.59
N TRP A 578 32.22 -1.09 -36.34
CA TRP A 578 31.05 -0.53 -35.66
C TRP A 578 30.54 0.63 -36.52
N ASP A 579 29.33 0.50 -37.05
CA ASP A 579 28.69 1.57 -37.81
C ASP A 579 28.39 2.74 -36.84
N SER A 580 29.36 3.65 -36.70
CA SER A 580 29.31 4.75 -35.75
C SER A 580 28.33 5.86 -36.17
N GLU A 581 27.70 5.74 -37.35
CA GLU A 581 26.85 6.79 -37.93
C GLU A 581 25.36 6.63 -37.61
N LYS A 582 24.92 5.46 -37.11
CA LYS A 582 23.55 5.27 -36.60
C LYS A 582 23.55 5.05 -35.09
N ARG A 583 23.76 6.12 -34.33
CA ARG A 583 23.55 6.07 -32.88
C ARG A 583 22.05 6.11 -32.61
N THR A 584 21.46 4.97 -32.23
CA THR A 584 20.10 4.93 -31.70
C THR A 584 20.03 5.89 -30.51
N PRO A 585 19.09 6.86 -30.48
CA PRO A 585 18.92 7.73 -29.33
C PRO A 585 18.65 6.89 -28.09
N MET A 586 19.39 7.17 -27.01
CA MET A 586 19.27 6.43 -25.76
C MET A 586 18.78 7.39 -24.67
N PRO A 587 17.69 7.05 -23.96
CA PRO A 587 17.20 7.91 -22.88
C PRO A 587 18.22 8.08 -21.73
N PRO A 588 18.15 9.17 -20.96
CA PRO A 588 19.08 9.45 -19.86
C PRO A 588 19.16 8.34 -18.80
N SER A 589 18.06 7.62 -18.57
CA SER A 589 18.02 6.50 -17.62
C SER A 589 18.91 5.32 -18.04
N GLY A 590 19.27 5.21 -19.33
CA GLY A 590 19.89 4.02 -19.91
C GLY A 590 18.89 2.89 -20.21
N PHE A 591 17.60 3.10 -19.94
CA PHE A 591 16.50 2.19 -20.28
C PHE A 591 15.52 2.91 -21.22
N ASP A 592 15.33 2.39 -22.44
CA ASP A 592 14.27 2.87 -23.32
C ASP A 592 12.98 2.07 -23.06
N LYS A 593 12.07 2.67 -22.29
CA LYS A 593 10.75 2.10 -21.98
C LYS A 593 9.63 2.75 -22.78
N GLY A 594 9.97 3.71 -23.65
CA GLY A 594 9.01 4.36 -24.55
C GLY A 594 8.91 3.70 -25.92
N VAL A 595 9.87 2.87 -26.32
CA VAL A 595 9.78 2.13 -27.59
C VAL A 595 8.68 1.07 -27.56
N ASP A 596 7.95 0.90 -28.67
CA ASP A 596 7.07 -0.26 -28.83
C ASP A 596 7.93 -1.52 -29.06
N PRO A 597 7.87 -2.54 -28.18
CA PRO A 597 8.67 -3.76 -28.33
C PRO A 597 8.36 -4.55 -29.60
N GLN A 598 7.16 -4.38 -30.18
CA GLN A 598 6.72 -5.10 -31.37
C GLN A 598 7.06 -4.35 -32.66
N ASP A 599 7.17 -3.03 -32.61
CA ASP A 599 7.45 -2.19 -33.78
C ASP A 599 8.30 -0.97 -33.40
N PRO A 600 9.64 -1.02 -33.57
CA PRO A 600 10.54 0.08 -33.24
C PRO A 600 10.28 1.39 -34.02
N GLY A 601 9.46 1.36 -35.08
CA GLY A 601 8.98 2.55 -35.75
C GLY A 601 7.96 3.36 -34.93
N TRP A 602 7.50 2.81 -33.82
CA TRP A 602 6.53 3.41 -32.91
C TRP A 602 7.06 3.54 -31.49
N ARG A 603 6.51 4.52 -30.78
CA ARG A 603 6.75 4.78 -29.37
C ARG A 603 5.43 4.96 -28.65
N PHE A 604 5.47 4.89 -27.32
CA PHE A 604 4.38 5.20 -26.43
C PHE A 604 4.57 6.57 -25.79
N GLY A 605 3.46 7.30 -25.67
CA GLY A 605 3.39 8.58 -25.00
C GLY A 605 2.18 8.65 -24.08
N ILE A 606 2.27 9.46 -23.03
CA ILE A 606 1.19 9.65 -22.05
C ILE A 606 0.47 10.95 -22.36
N ARG A 607 -0.82 10.85 -22.68
CA ARG A 607 -1.72 11.99 -22.89
C ARG A 607 -2.18 12.56 -21.57
N LEU A 608 -2.03 13.87 -21.39
CA LEU A 608 -2.58 14.56 -20.23
C LEU A 608 -4.12 14.44 -20.20
N ALA A 609 -4.65 14.26 -19.00
CA ALA A 609 -6.05 13.98 -18.73
C ALA A 609 -6.87 15.25 -18.49
N LEU A 610 -8.16 15.23 -18.85
CA LEU A 610 -9.06 16.36 -18.60
C LEU A 610 -9.28 16.60 -17.10
N GLN A 611 -9.27 15.56 -16.27
CA GLN A 611 -9.53 15.68 -14.82
C GLN A 611 -8.57 16.60 -14.05
N ASP A 612 -7.41 16.91 -14.63
CA ASP A 612 -6.40 17.77 -14.00
C ASP A 612 -6.56 19.26 -14.34
N VAL A 613 -7.55 19.61 -15.17
CA VAL A 613 -7.86 21.00 -15.48
C VAL A 613 -8.44 21.67 -14.25
N ALA A 614 -7.83 22.77 -13.81
CA ALA A 614 -8.24 23.48 -12.61
C ALA A 614 -9.72 23.89 -12.67
N GLY A 615 -10.52 23.45 -11.70
CA GLY A 615 -11.93 23.78 -11.55
C GLY A 615 -12.89 23.01 -12.45
N ILE A 616 -12.40 22.04 -13.24
CA ILE A 616 -13.27 21.16 -14.03
C ILE A 616 -14.00 20.17 -13.12
N ASP A 617 -15.23 19.82 -13.46
CA ASP A 617 -16.01 18.80 -12.79
C ASP A 617 -16.45 17.69 -13.75
N ASP A 618 -17.03 16.62 -13.20
CA ASP A 618 -17.44 15.44 -13.97
C ASP A 618 -18.42 15.76 -15.08
N ARG A 619 -19.35 16.69 -14.84
CA ARG A 619 -20.36 17.10 -15.82
C ARG A 619 -19.71 17.86 -16.99
N MET A 620 -18.74 18.72 -16.70
CA MET A 620 -17.99 19.45 -17.72
C MET A 620 -17.18 18.48 -18.59
N ILE A 621 -16.48 17.52 -17.97
CA ILE A 621 -15.75 16.46 -18.69
C ILE A 621 -16.70 15.65 -19.57
N ASP A 622 -17.83 15.18 -19.04
CA ASP A 622 -18.81 14.40 -19.81
C ASP A 622 -19.33 15.18 -21.02
N SER A 623 -19.56 16.49 -20.86
CA SER A 623 -19.97 17.35 -21.98
C SER A 623 -18.90 17.49 -23.06
N LEU A 624 -17.62 17.53 -22.68
CA LEU A 624 -16.50 17.55 -23.62
C LEU A 624 -16.41 16.22 -24.37
N LEU A 625 -16.48 15.10 -23.66
CA LEU A 625 -16.39 13.76 -24.24
C LEU A 625 -17.54 13.49 -25.22
N ALA A 626 -18.79 13.78 -24.81
CA ALA A 626 -19.97 13.63 -25.67
C ALA A 626 -19.99 14.64 -26.82
N GLY A 627 -19.36 15.80 -26.63
CA GLY A 627 -19.31 16.89 -27.58
C GLY A 627 -18.24 16.75 -28.66
N ARG A 628 -17.48 15.65 -28.75
CA ARG A 628 -16.43 15.47 -29.77
C ARG A 628 -16.95 15.04 -31.15
N PRO A 629 -16.18 15.27 -32.23
CA PRO A 629 -15.05 16.19 -32.30
C PRO A 629 -15.53 17.64 -32.43
N PHE A 630 -14.70 18.57 -31.94
CA PHE A 630 -14.83 20.02 -32.10
C PHE A 630 -13.93 20.49 -33.24
N THR A 631 -14.43 21.41 -34.06
CA THR A 631 -13.69 21.96 -35.22
C THR A 631 -13.19 23.39 -35.03
N SER A 632 -13.69 24.08 -34.00
CA SER A 632 -13.26 25.45 -33.65
C SER A 632 -13.63 25.77 -32.20
N VAL A 633 -13.00 26.80 -31.63
CA VAL A 633 -13.36 27.31 -30.29
C VAL A 633 -14.82 27.75 -30.22
N ALA A 634 -15.37 28.32 -31.30
CA ALA A 634 -16.79 28.70 -31.38
C ALA A 634 -17.71 27.47 -31.35
N ASP A 635 -17.30 26.36 -31.98
CA ASP A 635 -18.05 25.11 -31.94
C ASP A 635 -18.05 24.47 -30.55
N LEU A 636 -16.88 24.44 -29.91
CA LEU A 636 -16.74 23.98 -28.52
C LEU A 636 -17.62 24.79 -27.57
N ARG A 637 -17.60 26.12 -27.66
CA ARG A 637 -18.43 26.99 -26.82
C ARG A 637 -19.93 26.72 -26.97
N ARG A 638 -20.39 26.30 -28.16
CA ARG A 638 -21.82 26.00 -28.39
C ARG A 638 -22.24 24.64 -27.86
N ARG A 639 -21.36 23.64 -27.91
CA ARG A 639 -21.69 22.23 -27.65
C ARG A 639 -21.27 21.74 -26.27
N ALA A 640 -20.19 22.28 -25.70
CA ALA A 640 -19.69 21.88 -24.39
C ALA A 640 -20.28 22.77 -23.29
N VAL A 641 -20.52 22.18 -22.11
CA VAL A 641 -20.99 22.89 -20.92
C VAL A 641 -19.77 23.18 -20.06
N LEU A 642 -19.19 24.38 -20.22
CA LEU A 642 -18.02 24.82 -19.47
C LEU A 642 -18.30 26.12 -18.73
N SER A 643 -17.71 26.26 -17.55
CA SER A 643 -17.59 27.58 -16.91
C SER A 643 -16.51 28.41 -17.60
N ALA A 644 -16.59 29.74 -17.52
CA ALA A 644 -15.56 30.62 -18.08
C ALA A 644 -14.15 30.33 -17.51
N PRO A 645 -13.96 30.16 -16.18
CA PRO A 645 -12.65 29.81 -15.62
C PRO A 645 -12.07 28.50 -16.18
N VAL A 646 -12.91 27.49 -16.40
CA VAL A 646 -12.47 26.19 -16.95
C VAL A 646 -12.11 26.30 -18.42
N ALA A 647 -12.88 27.05 -19.21
CA ALA A 647 -12.55 27.30 -20.61
C ALA A 647 -11.22 28.06 -20.76
N GLU A 648 -10.96 29.05 -19.88
CA GLU A 648 -9.68 29.76 -19.80
C GLU A 648 -8.54 28.81 -19.39
N ALA A 649 -8.76 27.95 -18.39
CA ALA A 649 -7.77 26.96 -17.97
C ALA A 649 -7.41 25.97 -19.09
N LEU A 650 -8.40 25.49 -19.86
CA LEU A 650 -8.19 24.66 -21.05
C LEU A 650 -7.35 25.38 -22.10
N ALA A 651 -7.65 26.65 -22.39
CA ALA A 651 -6.89 27.45 -23.34
C ALA A 651 -5.44 27.66 -22.86
N HIS A 652 -5.23 28.02 -21.60
CA HIS A 652 -3.90 28.21 -21.02
C HIS A 652 -3.06 26.93 -20.99
N ALA A 653 -3.71 25.77 -20.86
CA ALA A 653 -3.05 24.47 -20.90
C ALA A 653 -2.74 23.97 -22.33
N GLY A 654 -3.11 24.73 -23.37
CA GLY A 654 -2.92 24.38 -24.78
C GLY A 654 -3.96 23.39 -25.32
N ALA A 655 -5.04 23.11 -24.58
CA ALA A 655 -6.04 22.11 -24.99
C ALA A 655 -6.85 22.50 -26.24
N LEU A 656 -6.84 23.79 -26.58
CA LEU A 656 -7.59 24.37 -27.70
C LEU A 656 -6.70 24.68 -28.91
N ASP A 657 -5.41 24.37 -28.84
CA ASP A 657 -4.39 24.78 -29.81
C ASP A 657 -4.74 24.32 -31.24
N GLU A 658 -5.11 23.05 -31.42
CA GLU A 658 -5.47 22.48 -32.73
C GLU A 658 -6.71 23.15 -33.34
N ILE A 659 -7.76 23.38 -32.53
CA ILE A 659 -9.02 24.00 -33.00
C ILE A 659 -8.99 25.53 -33.01
N GLY A 660 -7.98 26.13 -32.36
CA GLY A 660 -7.73 27.56 -32.32
C GLY A 660 -6.78 28.03 -33.42
N GLY A 661 -6.14 27.11 -34.13
CA GLY A 661 -5.14 27.41 -35.16
C GLY A 661 -3.81 27.91 -34.59
N VAL A 662 -3.49 27.53 -33.34
CA VAL A 662 -2.26 27.93 -32.64
C VAL A 662 -1.40 26.68 -32.47
N GLY A 663 -0.32 26.53 -33.27
CA GLY A 663 0.57 25.36 -33.19
C GLY A 663 1.38 25.16 -34.47
N PRO A 664 2.47 24.36 -34.46
CA PRO A 664 3.19 24.03 -35.69
C PRO A 664 2.23 23.28 -36.62
N ALA A 665 2.14 23.73 -37.88
CA ALA A 665 1.35 23.05 -38.90
C ALA A 665 1.86 21.62 -39.05
N VAL A 666 1.15 20.65 -38.49
CA VAL A 666 1.37 19.24 -38.80
C VAL A 666 1.00 19.09 -40.28
N GLY A 667 2.01 18.88 -41.11
CA GLY A 667 1.87 18.87 -42.56
C GLY A 667 0.79 17.88 -42.98
N GLY A 668 -0.29 18.42 -43.56
CA GLY A 668 -1.23 17.60 -44.30
C GLY A 668 -0.58 17.10 -45.58
N THR A 669 -0.52 15.78 -45.72
CA THR A 669 -0.92 15.05 -46.94
C THR A 669 -1.35 13.65 -46.55
#